data_AF-A0AA43ETH3-F1
#
_entry.id   AF-A0AA43ETH3-F1
#
_cell.length_a   1.000
_cell.length_b   1.000
_cell.length_c   1.000
_cell.angle_alpha   90.00
_cell.angle_beta   90.00
_cell.angle_gamma   90.00
#
_symmetry.space_group_name_H-M   'P 1'
#
loop_
_entity.id
_entity.type
_entity.pdbx_description
1 polymer ?
#
loop_
_entity_poly.entity_id
_entity_poly.type
_entity_poly.pdbx_seq_one_letter_code
_entity_poly.pdbx_strand_id
1 'polypeptide(L)'
;MRPIAEGPDIPERVPPALLRAWATKLRQLQSAHDRAVARAQAAQRRAALLIRQRALHQAELARVNAQITATEETVARKKADVAVLSAQVDEHRSARDAATARLLGTDRLSGTVAATHPLLLFPVRVETRFAARRTGPGTDLLLRVYPDDIHLDSHEPALTEEEERRGKEFWAHVTAASVGTDRQEHLRQGWQRLTEQFGTTRAAWIAHVLDLAQAGTVARRDDSWTRAPHTQVLPDRWVAIGYRSDAARVTAWGKAIPETVAVGPDPRGTGPVGSNGLPPVDEGMKWITDFDTAESIGMGLRIPVTEEDARAGFDRIVVLGLKASWDAPTTVDRLVRLLDAHHYTGSLALVEQQVPTNNTAEASAGYRSTGRDVADSMGVELGASLLRPGSDGELLAQALGLPTSVFAHVRGADGSEQRRSSLMQSALLALCDSPLLRQLLGAAGADVLRDHFTKYVRARGPLPVLRVDSQPYGLLPVAALDRWISATGQDQDRALATWWRAQRLTRRCQTSQALQTTVESNPVVLLAQEANASRYTLREFPEVSTQQPPLPKRLLTEAFRTLLLTRALSTPHDPAWDEVTALPEPVRQQLLAEVMDLLTYRLDAWGTSLATRRLAVMRQAAPSGIRLGAYGWVEQVRRAASLQPVPALPAGVPAPLSRS
;
A
#
# COMPACT_ATOMS: atom_id res chain seq x y z
N MET A 1 -57.31 -14.04 80.06
CA MET A 1 -58.20 -13.37 81.03
C MET A 1 -59.08 -12.35 80.33
N ARG A 2 -60.34 -12.73 80.09
CA ARG A 2 -61.58 -11.92 80.16
C ARG A 2 -62.69 -12.96 80.39
N PRO A 3 -63.51 -12.87 81.45
CA PRO A 3 -64.55 -13.86 81.72
C PRO A 3 -65.79 -13.52 80.88
N ILE A 4 -66.35 -14.51 80.20
CA ILE A 4 -67.66 -14.41 79.55
C ILE A 4 -68.66 -15.05 80.51
N ALA A 5 -69.40 -14.18 81.21
CA ALA A 5 -70.64 -14.54 81.87
C ALA A 5 -71.77 -14.58 80.83
N GLU A 6 -72.63 -15.58 81.00
CA GLU A 6 -74.06 -15.61 80.63
C GLU A 6 -74.44 -15.38 79.16
N GLY A 7 -74.69 -16.49 78.46
CA GLY A 7 -75.48 -16.55 77.24
C GLY A 7 -76.78 -17.36 77.49
N PRO A 8 -77.92 -16.94 76.92
CA PRO A 8 -79.27 -17.37 77.31
C PRO A 8 -79.70 -18.73 76.72
N ASP A 9 -80.66 -19.33 77.42
CA ASP A 9 -81.47 -20.53 77.17
C ASP A 9 -81.40 -21.15 75.76
N ILE A 10 -80.87 -22.38 75.72
CA ILE A 10 -80.99 -23.28 74.58
C ILE A 10 -82.40 -23.90 74.60
N PRO A 11 -83.21 -23.75 73.54
CA PRO A 11 -84.56 -24.32 73.48
C PRO A 11 -84.55 -25.86 73.48
N GLU A 12 -85.39 -26.46 74.34
CA GLU A 12 -85.37 -27.86 74.75
C GLU A 12 -85.60 -28.92 73.66
N ARG A 13 -86.02 -28.56 72.44
CA ARG A 13 -86.07 -29.51 71.32
C ARG A 13 -85.77 -28.82 70.00
N VAL A 14 -84.48 -28.76 69.67
CA VAL A 14 -84.01 -28.40 68.33
C VAL A 14 -84.58 -29.39 67.31
N PRO A 15 -85.28 -28.94 66.25
CA PRO A 15 -85.90 -29.83 65.27
C PRO A 15 -84.87 -30.78 64.64
N PRO A 16 -85.19 -32.08 64.42
CA PRO A 16 -84.26 -33.05 63.85
C PRO A 16 -83.69 -32.66 62.46
N ALA A 17 -84.39 -31.77 61.74
CA ALA A 17 -83.92 -31.19 60.49
C ALA A 17 -82.75 -30.21 60.70
N LEU A 18 -82.79 -29.41 61.77
CA LEU A 18 -81.77 -28.42 62.11
C LEU A 18 -80.47 -29.09 62.59
N LEU A 19 -80.58 -30.15 63.41
CA LEU A 19 -79.44 -30.97 63.83
C LEU A 19 -78.76 -31.67 62.65
N ARG A 20 -79.54 -32.18 61.68
CA ARG A 20 -78.99 -32.74 60.44
C ARG A 20 -78.34 -31.67 59.58
N ALA A 21 -78.93 -30.48 59.47
CA ALA A 21 -78.33 -29.36 58.74
C ALA A 21 -77.01 -28.91 59.39
N TRP A 22 -76.94 -28.82 60.72
CA TRP A 22 -75.71 -28.50 61.45
C TRP A 22 -74.65 -29.58 61.32
N ALA A 23 -75.01 -30.87 61.44
CA ALA A 23 -74.06 -31.97 61.22
C ALA A 23 -73.52 -32.01 59.78
N THR A 24 -74.33 -31.59 58.79
CA THR A 24 -73.91 -31.48 57.40
C THR A 24 -72.99 -30.27 57.20
N LYS A 25 -73.33 -29.12 57.80
CA LYS A 25 -72.50 -27.90 57.82
C LYS A 25 -71.15 -28.14 58.49
N LEU A 26 -71.14 -28.84 59.63
CA LEU A 26 -69.93 -29.19 60.38
C LEU A 26 -69.00 -30.08 59.55
N ARG A 27 -69.55 -31.12 58.89
CA ARG A 27 -68.78 -31.97 57.98
C ARG A 27 -68.24 -31.21 56.77
N GLN A 28 -69.03 -30.28 56.20
CA GLN A 28 -68.55 -29.41 55.14
C GLN A 28 -67.39 -28.52 55.60
N LEU A 29 -67.49 -27.91 56.79
CA LEU A 29 -66.45 -27.08 57.38
C LEU A 29 -65.19 -27.88 57.72
N GLN A 30 -65.31 -29.08 58.28
CA GLN A 30 -64.19 -29.99 58.52
C GLN A 30 -63.49 -30.35 57.19
N SER A 31 -64.25 -30.75 56.17
CA SER A 31 -63.67 -31.05 54.86
C SER A 31 -62.98 -29.84 54.21
N ALA A 32 -63.50 -28.62 54.46
CA ALA A 32 -62.89 -27.39 53.97
C ALA A 32 -61.61 -27.06 54.73
N HIS A 33 -61.59 -27.28 56.05
CA HIS A 33 -60.41 -27.14 56.89
C HIS A 33 -59.30 -28.12 56.47
N ASP A 34 -59.63 -29.40 56.30
CA ASP A 34 -58.65 -30.43 55.89
C ASP A 34 -58.06 -30.12 54.51
N ARG A 35 -58.89 -29.67 53.57
CA ARG A 35 -58.41 -29.19 52.25
C ARG A 35 -57.50 -27.96 52.38
N ALA A 36 -57.80 -27.03 53.28
CA ALA A 36 -56.97 -25.85 53.51
C ALA A 36 -55.62 -26.23 54.13
N VAL A 37 -55.61 -27.13 55.12
CA VAL A 37 -54.37 -27.64 55.75
C VAL A 37 -53.51 -28.40 54.74
N ALA A 38 -54.12 -29.29 53.93
CA ALA A 38 -53.39 -30.01 52.89
C ALA A 38 -52.77 -29.07 51.84
N ARG A 39 -53.48 -28.01 51.44
CA ARG A 39 -52.95 -26.96 50.55
C ARG A 39 -51.81 -26.18 51.19
N ALA A 40 -51.93 -25.82 52.47
CA ALA A 40 -50.86 -25.13 53.21
C ALA A 40 -49.59 -26.00 53.31
N GLN A 41 -49.73 -27.28 53.63
CA GLN A 41 -48.61 -28.22 53.68
C GLN A 41 -47.97 -28.48 52.31
N ALA A 42 -48.76 -28.52 51.24
CA ALA A 42 -48.26 -28.63 49.87
C ALA A 42 -47.50 -27.36 49.45
N ALA A 43 -48.03 -26.18 49.79
CA ALA A 43 -47.37 -24.89 49.54
C ALA A 43 -46.04 -24.79 50.31
N GLN A 44 -46.01 -25.23 51.58
CA GLN A 44 -44.80 -25.23 52.40
C GLN A 44 -43.71 -26.17 51.85
N ARG A 45 -44.09 -27.36 51.37
CA ARG A 45 -43.17 -28.27 50.68
C ARG A 45 -42.61 -27.67 49.39
N ARG A 46 -43.45 -27.00 48.60
CA ARG A 46 -43.03 -26.34 47.37
C ARG A 46 -42.11 -25.15 47.62
N ALA A 47 -42.39 -24.36 48.67
CA ALA A 47 -41.50 -23.28 49.12
C ALA A 47 -40.13 -23.82 49.56
N ALA A 48 -40.09 -24.91 50.33
CA ALA A 48 -38.84 -25.54 50.76
C ALA A 48 -38.00 -26.04 49.57
N LEU A 49 -38.64 -26.62 48.56
CA LEU A 49 -37.96 -27.04 47.32
C LEU A 49 -37.36 -25.85 46.55
N LEU A 50 -38.13 -24.77 46.38
CA LEU A 50 -37.67 -23.56 45.68
C LEU A 50 -36.52 -22.88 46.43
N ILE A 51 -36.55 -22.84 47.77
CA ILE A 51 -35.45 -22.33 48.60
C ILE A 51 -34.18 -23.16 48.36
N ARG A 52 -34.30 -24.49 48.33
CA ARG A 52 -33.17 -25.39 48.06
C ARG A 52 -32.61 -25.21 46.65
N GLN A 53 -33.47 -25.08 45.63
CA GLN A 53 -33.05 -24.80 44.25
C GLN A 53 -32.35 -23.44 44.13
N ARG A 54 -32.89 -22.40 44.77
CA ARG A 54 -32.25 -21.08 44.82
C ARG A 54 -30.86 -21.16 45.47
N ALA A 55 -30.71 -21.89 46.57
CA ALA A 55 -29.42 -22.07 47.22
C ALA A 55 -28.40 -22.79 46.33
N LEU A 56 -28.83 -23.81 45.56
CA LEU A 56 -27.97 -24.49 44.59
C LEU A 56 -27.50 -23.55 43.47
N HIS A 57 -28.41 -22.79 42.85
CA HIS A 57 -28.04 -21.84 41.80
C HIS A 57 -27.18 -20.68 42.34
N GLN A 58 -27.40 -20.24 43.57
CA GLN A 58 -26.53 -19.25 44.21
C GLN A 58 -25.10 -19.80 44.43
N ALA A 59 -24.97 -21.08 44.79
CA ALA A 59 -23.65 -21.72 44.92
C ALA A 59 -22.96 -21.90 43.54
N GLU A 60 -23.71 -22.27 42.49
CA GLU A 60 -23.18 -22.32 41.12
C GLU A 60 -22.70 -20.95 40.63
N LEU A 61 -23.50 -19.90 40.85
CA LEU A 61 -23.13 -18.52 40.53
C LEU A 61 -21.87 -18.08 41.29
N ALA A 62 -21.77 -18.40 42.58
CA ALA A 62 -20.58 -18.08 43.38
C ALA A 62 -19.33 -18.79 42.83
N ARG A 63 -19.45 -20.05 42.40
CA ARG A 63 -18.35 -20.80 41.79
C ARG A 63 -17.93 -20.22 40.44
N VAL A 64 -18.88 -19.86 39.58
CA VAL A 64 -18.60 -19.22 38.29
C VAL A 64 -17.94 -17.86 38.50
N ASN A 65 -18.44 -17.04 39.44
CA ASN A 65 -17.82 -15.76 39.78
C ASN A 65 -16.39 -15.93 40.29
N ALA A 66 -16.13 -16.90 41.16
CA ALA A 66 -14.77 -17.17 41.63
C ALA A 66 -13.82 -17.56 40.47
N GLN A 67 -14.31 -18.35 39.50
CA GLN A 67 -13.54 -18.70 38.31
C GLN A 67 -13.27 -17.49 37.41
N ILE A 68 -14.25 -16.58 37.25
CA ILE A 68 -14.08 -15.33 36.52
C ILE A 68 -12.98 -14.49 37.17
N THR A 69 -13.05 -14.27 38.49
CA THR A 69 -12.05 -13.47 39.22
C THR A 69 -10.65 -14.07 39.13
N ALA A 70 -10.50 -15.40 39.29
CA ALA A 70 -9.20 -16.06 39.13
C ALA A 70 -8.66 -15.94 37.69
N THR A 71 -9.54 -15.98 36.70
CA THR A 71 -9.17 -15.78 35.29
C THR A 71 -8.77 -14.33 35.03
N GLU A 72 -9.48 -13.36 35.60
CA GLU A 72 -9.15 -11.93 35.53
C GLU A 72 -7.78 -11.62 36.14
N GLU A 73 -7.46 -12.20 37.31
CA GLU A 73 -6.14 -12.08 37.93
C GLU A 73 -5.04 -12.68 37.05
N THR A 74 -5.30 -13.84 36.45
CA THR A 74 -4.37 -14.49 35.51
C THR A 74 -4.14 -13.61 34.27
N VAL A 75 -5.21 -13.04 33.71
CA VAL A 75 -5.15 -12.11 32.58
C VAL A 75 -4.40 -10.84 32.97
N ALA A 76 -4.63 -10.28 34.15
CA ALA A 76 -3.92 -9.10 34.65
C ALA A 76 -2.41 -9.38 34.81
N ARG A 77 -2.04 -10.53 35.38
CA ARG A 77 -0.63 -10.95 35.50
C ARG A 77 0.01 -11.16 34.13
N LYS A 78 -0.65 -11.86 33.21
CA LYS A 78 -0.14 -12.03 31.83
C LYS A 78 -0.04 -10.71 31.08
N LYS A 79 -0.96 -9.77 31.27
CA LYS A 79 -0.85 -8.40 30.72
C LYS A 79 0.37 -7.67 31.28
N ALA A 80 0.67 -7.81 32.56
CA ALA A 80 1.88 -7.24 33.16
C ALA A 80 3.15 -7.88 32.60
N ASP A 81 3.21 -9.22 32.50
CA ASP A 81 4.34 -9.94 31.89
C ASP A 81 4.58 -9.48 30.43
N VAL A 82 3.50 -9.35 29.64
CA VAL A 82 3.56 -8.87 28.26
C VAL A 82 4.04 -7.42 28.20
N ALA A 83 3.63 -6.56 29.13
CA ALA A 83 4.08 -5.18 29.19
C ALA A 83 5.59 -5.08 29.46
N VAL A 84 6.12 -5.89 30.39
CA VAL A 84 7.57 -5.97 30.68
C VAL A 84 8.35 -6.46 29.47
N LEU A 85 7.91 -7.55 28.83
CA LEU A 85 8.56 -8.07 27.62
C LEU A 85 8.51 -7.05 26.47
N SER A 86 7.39 -6.35 26.31
CA SER A 86 7.24 -5.31 25.29
C SER A 86 8.25 -4.18 25.50
N ALA A 87 8.45 -3.74 26.74
CA ALA A 87 9.43 -2.71 27.09
C ALA A 87 10.88 -3.15 26.74
N GLN A 88 11.25 -4.40 27.07
CA GLN A 88 12.57 -4.95 26.73
C GLN A 88 12.77 -5.05 25.20
N VAL A 89 11.74 -5.50 24.47
CA VAL A 89 11.77 -5.55 23.01
C VAL A 89 11.95 -4.16 22.41
N ASP A 90 11.28 -3.14 22.94
CA ASP A 90 11.38 -1.76 22.45
C ASP A 90 12.75 -1.14 22.76
N GLU A 91 13.37 -1.48 23.89
CA GLU A 91 14.77 -1.11 24.21
C GLU A 91 15.75 -1.70 23.19
N HIS A 92 15.69 -3.01 22.96
CA HIS A 92 16.56 -3.69 21.98
C HIS A 92 16.35 -3.17 20.55
N ARG A 93 15.10 -2.88 20.17
CA ARG A 93 14.78 -2.26 18.87
C ARG A 93 15.42 -0.88 18.76
N SER A 94 15.25 -0.03 19.77
CA SER A 94 15.82 1.33 19.78
C SER A 94 17.34 1.30 19.66
N ALA A 95 18.01 0.40 20.38
CA ALA A 95 19.45 0.19 20.27
C ALA A 95 19.87 -0.25 18.86
N ARG A 96 19.15 -1.20 18.25
CA ARG A 96 19.38 -1.65 16.88
C ARG A 96 19.17 -0.53 15.87
N ASP A 97 18.15 0.28 16.03
CA ASP A 97 17.86 1.38 15.09
C ASP A 97 18.89 2.50 15.20
N ALA A 98 19.33 2.84 16.41
CA ALA A 98 20.43 3.78 16.62
C ALA A 98 21.73 3.26 16.00
N ALA A 99 22.01 1.95 16.11
CA ALA A 99 23.13 1.32 15.42
C ALA A 99 22.96 1.38 13.88
N THR A 100 21.78 1.04 13.38
CA THR A 100 21.47 1.03 11.94
C THR A 100 21.56 2.44 11.34
N ALA A 101 21.02 3.45 12.02
CA ALA A 101 21.06 4.84 11.58
C ALA A 101 22.49 5.42 11.61
N ARG A 102 23.29 5.12 12.65
CA ARG A 102 24.72 5.46 12.67
C ARG A 102 25.48 4.84 11.49
N LEU A 103 25.16 3.60 11.15
CA LEU A 103 25.84 2.86 10.09
C LEU A 103 25.35 3.23 8.67
N LEU A 104 24.13 3.74 8.53
CA LEU A 104 23.59 4.31 7.28
C LEU A 104 24.08 5.75 7.00
N GLY A 105 24.99 6.28 7.81
CA GLY A 105 25.70 7.53 7.52
C GLY A 105 24.97 8.82 7.88
N THR A 106 23.96 8.79 8.76
CA THR A 106 23.30 10.04 9.19
C THR A 106 24.24 10.83 10.11
N ASP A 107 24.87 11.87 9.56
CA ASP A 107 25.76 12.77 10.29
C ASP A 107 24.99 13.68 11.26
N ARG A 108 24.66 13.15 12.43
CA ARG A 108 24.57 13.89 13.70
C ARG A 108 24.99 12.93 14.80
N LEU A 109 25.73 13.43 15.80
CA LEU A 109 26.12 12.75 17.04
C LEU A 109 24.97 12.01 17.79
N SER A 110 23.72 12.21 17.35
CA SER A 110 22.49 11.59 17.86
C SER A 110 22.03 10.33 17.11
N GLY A 111 22.64 9.96 15.97
CA GLY A 111 22.36 8.69 15.27
C GLY A 111 20.89 8.48 14.87
N THR A 112 20.18 9.52 14.45
CA THR A 112 18.79 9.40 13.96
C THR A 112 18.63 10.10 12.61
N VAL A 113 18.04 9.39 11.63
CA VAL A 113 17.45 10.03 10.44
C VAL A 113 16.45 11.05 10.97
N ALA A 114 16.51 12.29 10.48
CA ALA A 114 15.54 13.32 10.86
C ALA A 114 14.13 12.84 10.50
N ALA A 115 13.39 12.32 11.49
CA ALA A 115 12.05 11.75 11.32
C ALA A 115 10.97 12.81 11.03
N THR A 116 11.38 14.07 10.85
CA THR A 116 10.51 15.19 10.49
C THR A 116 10.12 15.18 9.02
N HIS A 117 10.93 14.57 8.15
CA HIS A 117 10.65 14.50 6.71
C HIS A 117 10.38 13.05 6.27
N PRO A 118 9.48 12.83 5.29
CA PRO A 118 9.29 11.52 4.70
C PRO A 118 10.57 11.02 3.99
N LEU A 119 10.71 9.70 3.91
CA LEU A 119 11.77 9.02 3.18
C LEU A 119 11.19 8.37 1.92
N LEU A 120 11.61 8.85 0.74
CA LEU A 120 11.33 8.23 -0.54
C LEU A 120 12.33 7.11 -0.79
N LEU A 121 11.83 5.92 -1.10
CA LEU A 121 12.66 4.76 -1.41
C LEU A 121 12.44 4.36 -2.87
N PHE A 122 13.47 4.49 -3.70
CA PHE A 122 13.43 3.99 -5.07
C PHE A 122 13.69 2.49 -5.14
N PRO A 123 13.01 1.77 -6.06
CA PRO A 123 13.21 0.34 -6.23
C PRO A 123 14.55 0.05 -6.91
N VAL A 124 15.25 -0.99 -6.47
CA VAL A 124 16.44 -1.50 -7.16
C VAL A 124 16.32 -2.98 -7.43
N ARG A 125 16.90 -3.41 -8.54
CA ARG A 125 17.01 -4.83 -8.88
C ARG A 125 18.17 -5.44 -8.10
N VAL A 126 17.91 -6.58 -7.47
CA VAL A 126 18.91 -7.32 -6.70
C VAL A 126 19.14 -8.67 -7.36
N GLU A 127 20.41 -8.98 -7.63
CA GLU A 127 20.85 -10.29 -8.12
C GLU A 127 21.71 -10.96 -7.07
N THR A 128 21.57 -12.28 -6.92
CA THR A 128 22.33 -13.05 -5.93
C THR A 128 22.88 -14.33 -6.54
N ARG A 129 24.06 -14.75 -6.05
CA ARG A 129 24.71 -15.99 -6.46
C ARG A 129 25.56 -16.54 -5.32
N PHE A 130 25.41 -17.83 -5.01
CA PHE A 130 26.34 -18.54 -4.15
C PHE A 130 27.60 -18.92 -4.95
N ALA A 131 28.77 -18.59 -4.41
CA ALA A 131 30.06 -18.91 -4.99
C ALA A 131 30.99 -19.51 -3.93
N ALA A 132 31.90 -20.39 -4.35
CA ALA A 132 32.98 -20.83 -3.46
C ALA A 132 33.85 -19.61 -3.09
N ARG A 133 34.28 -19.55 -1.83
CA ARG A 133 35.14 -18.47 -1.36
C ARG A 133 36.47 -18.47 -2.13
N ARG A 134 36.96 -17.28 -2.48
CA ARG A 134 38.22 -17.11 -3.22
C ARG A 134 39.44 -17.57 -2.43
N THR A 135 39.44 -17.35 -1.13
CA THR A 135 40.53 -17.67 -0.22
C THR A 135 40.02 -18.50 0.96
N GLY A 136 40.50 -19.73 1.06
CA GLY A 136 40.12 -20.66 2.12
C GLY A 136 38.78 -21.39 1.89
N PRO A 137 38.41 -22.30 2.80
CA PRO A 137 37.17 -23.07 2.69
C PRO A 137 35.95 -22.20 3.01
N GLY A 138 34.85 -22.45 2.31
CA GLY A 138 33.53 -21.87 2.57
C GLY A 138 32.83 -21.35 1.33
N THR A 139 31.63 -20.83 1.55
CA THR A 139 30.76 -20.27 0.53
C THR A 139 30.54 -18.79 0.80
N ASP A 140 30.59 -17.97 -0.25
CA ASP A 140 30.20 -16.57 -0.22
C ASP A 140 28.89 -16.39 -0.99
N LEU A 141 28.00 -15.57 -0.46
CA LEU A 141 26.85 -15.05 -1.20
C LEU A 141 27.28 -13.74 -1.88
N LEU A 142 27.40 -13.79 -3.19
CA LEU A 142 27.61 -12.62 -4.03
C LEU A 142 26.25 -11.96 -4.26
N LEU A 143 26.15 -10.68 -3.94
CA LEU A 143 24.96 -9.87 -4.15
C LEU A 143 25.35 -8.66 -4.99
N ARG A 144 24.58 -8.36 -6.03
CA ARG A 144 24.76 -7.18 -6.88
C ARG A 144 23.47 -6.40 -6.96
N VAL A 145 23.58 -5.08 -6.92
CA VAL A 145 22.45 -4.15 -6.99
C VAL A 145 22.52 -3.39 -8.31
N TYR A 146 21.39 -3.24 -9.00
CA TYR A 146 21.27 -2.43 -10.21
C TYR A 146 20.22 -1.33 -10.01
N PRO A 147 20.51 -0.08 -10.41
CA PRO A 147 19.52 0.96 -10.47
C PRO A 147 18.39 0.58 -11.44
N ASP A 148 17.17 0.98 -11.10
CA ASP A 148 16.00 0.94 -11.98
C ASP A 148 15.88 2.25 -12.80
N ASP A 149 15.03 2.29 -13.82
CA ASP A 149 14.95 3.39 -14.80
C ASP A 149 14.78 4.77 -14.15
N ILE A 150 14.05 4.86 -13.03
CA ILE A 150 13.84 6.10 -12.27
C ILE A 150 15.17 6.75 -11.80
N HIS A 151 16.24 5.98 -11.63
CA HIS A 151 17.52 6.50 -11.15
C HIS A 151 18.37 7.18 -12.24
N LEU A 152 18.04 6.93 -13.51
CA LEU A 152 18.92 7.24 -14.63
C LEU A 152 18.75 8.68 -15.08
N ASP A 153 19.87 9.35 -15.36
CA ASP A 153 19.94 10.65 -16.03
C ASP A 153 20.78 10.51 -17.30
N SER A 154 20.12 10.63 -18.44
CA SER A 154 20.71 10.73 -19.78
C SER A 154 20.43 12.07 -20.46
N HIS A 155 19.83 13.02 -19.74
CA HIS A 155 19.44 14.31 -20.28
C HIS A 155 20.67 15.14 -20.66
N GLU A 156 20.59 15.98 -21.68
CA GLU A 156 21.69 16.90 -22.03
C GLU A 156 21.18 18.33 -22.10
N PRO A 157 21.34 19.13 -21.03
CA PRO A 157 20.76 20.48 -20.96
C PRO A 157 21.27 21.42 -22.06
N ALA A 158 22.50 21.24 -22.51
CA ALA A 158 23.10 22.05 -23.57
C ALA A 158 22.44 21.77 -24.94
N LEU A 159 22.37 22.80 -25.79
CA LEU A 159 21.81 22.71 -27.14
C LEU A 159 22.93 22.58 -28.18
N THR A 160 22.67 21.84 -29.25
CA THR A 160 23.49 21.89 -30.47
C THR A 160 23.17 23.18 -31.25
N GLU A 161 24.07 23.57 -32.17
CA GLU A 161 23.84 24.74 -33.03
C GLU A 161 22.55 24.62 -33.85
N GLU A 162 22.25 23.42 -34.36
CA GLU A 162 21.02 23.14 -35.10
C GLU A 162 19.77 23.23 -34.21
N GLU A 163 19.81 22.70 -32.99
CA GLU A 163 18.71 22.82 -32.02
C GLU A 163 18.43 24.30 -31.68
N GLU A 164 19.49 25.09 -31.42
CA GLU A 164 19.37 26.52 -31.11
C GLU A 164 18.78 27.31 -32.30
N ARG A 165 19.25 27.04 -33.52
CA ARG A 165 18.76 27.68 -34.74
C ARG A 165 17.28 27.38 -34.97
N ARG A 166 16.88 26.10 -34.92
CA ARG A 166 15.50 25.67 -35.14
C ARG A 166 14.55 26.17 -34.06
N GLY A 167 14.98 26.20 -32.80
CA GLY A 167 14.18 26.76 -31.71
C GLY A 167 13.95 28.27 -31.85
N LYS A 168 14.95 29.03 -32.30
CA LYS A 168 14.78 30.47 -32.61
C LYS A 168 13.83 30.69 -33.79
N GLU A 169 13.95 29.88 -34.84
CA GLU A 169 13.01 29.91 -35.98
C GLU A 169 11.57 29.62 -35.54
N PHE A 170 11.39 28.65 -34.63
CA PHE A 170 10.10 28.34 -34.03
C PHE A 170 9.50 29.55 -33.32
N TRP A 171 10.21 30.18 -32.38
CA TRP A 171 9.70 31.35 -31.65
C TRP A 171 9.48 32.57 -32.54
N ALA A 172 10.32 32.77 -33.56
CA ALA A 172 10.12 33.82 -34.57
C ALA A 172 8.83 33.59 -35.37
N HIS A 173 8.55 32.34 -35.76
CA HIS A 173 7.32 31.96 -36.45
C HIS A 173 6.08 32.17 -35.59
N VAL A 174 6.16 31.84 -34.30
CA VAL A 174 5.07 32.05 -33.32
C VAL A 174 4.80 33.53 -33.08
N THR A 175 5.86 34.35 -32.98
CA THR A 175 5.76 35.79 -32.71
C THR A 175 5.24 36.56 -33.93
N ALA A 176 5.51 36.08 -35.15
CA ALA A 176 5.01 36.69 -36.39
C ALA A 176 3.50 36.51 -36.60
N ALA A 177 2.84 35.61 -35.87
CA ALA A 177 1.41 35.35 -36.01
C ALA A 177 0.54 36.40 -35.29
N SER A 178 -0.52 36.86 -35.96
CA SER A 178 -1.50 37.80 -35.38
C SER A 178 -2.37 37.11 -34.31
N VAL A 179 -2.81 37.85 -33.29
CA VAL A 179 -3.59 37.31 -32.16
C VAL A 179 -4.94 36.76 -32.65
N GLY A 180 -5.23 35.48 -32.37
CA GLY A 180 -6.47 34.81 -32.77
C GLY A 180 -6.27 33.33 -33.12
N THR A 181 -7.20 32.75 -33.86
CA THR A 181 -7.17 31.35 -34.32
C THR A 181 -5.95 31.05 -35.19
N ASP A 182 -5.49 32.03 -35.95
CA ASP A 182 -4.27 31.93 -36.76
C ASP A 182 -3.04 31.63 -35.89
N ARG A 183 -2.92 32.25 -34.71
CA ARG A 183 -1.80 32.00 -33.79
C ARG A 183 -1.74 30.56 -33.29
N GLN A 184 -2.88 29.94 -32.99
CA GLN A 184 -2.92 28.55 -32.53
C GLN A 184 -2.49 27.58 -33.63
N GLU A 185 -2.91 27.84 -34.87
CA GLU A 185 -2.52 27.01 -36.02
C GLU A 185 -1.04 27.19 -36.38
N HIS A 186 -0.52 28.42 -36.33
CA HIS A 186 0.91 28.70 -36.50
C HIS A 186 1.77 28.04 -35.41
N LEU A 187 1.31 28.09 -34.15
CA LEU A 187 1.92 27.35 -33.04
C LEU A 187 1.96 25.85 -33.33
N ARG A 188 0.84 25.28 -33.76
CA ARG A 188 0.71 23.84 -34.09
C ARG A 188 1.66 23.45 -35.22
N GLN A 189 1.75 24.22 -36.30
CA GLN A 189 2.64 23.95 -37.43
C GLN A 189 4.12 24.13 -37.09
N GLY A 190 4.46 25.14 -36.27
CA GLY A 190 5.81 25.31 -35.75
C GLY A 190 6.23 24.15 -34.86
N TRP A 191 5.36 23.75 -33.93
CA TRP A 191 5.58 22.64 -33.01
C TRP A 191 5.70 21.30 -33.75
N GLN A 192 4.85 21.07 -34.75
CA GLN A 192 4.92 19.89 -35.61
C GLN A 192 6.31 19.74 -36.24
N ARG A 193 6.84 20.81 -36.85
CA ARG A 193 8.18 20.78 -37.47
C ARG A 193 9.28 20.48 -36.45
N LEU A 194 9.22 21.06 -35.26
CA LEU A 194 10.22 20.85 -34.22
C LEU A 194 10.19 19.41 -33.68
N THR A 195 8.98 18.88 -33.45
CA THR A 195 8.78 17.52 -32.92
C THR A 195 9.09 16.43 -33.96
N GLU A 196 8.85 16.68 -35.25
CA GLU A 196 9.24 15.76 -36.33
C GLU A 196 10.77 15.63 -36.45
N GLN A 197 11.52 16.72 -36.19
CA GLN A 197 12.98 16.72 -36.31
C GLN A 197 13.69 16.15 -35.06
N PHE A 198 13.25 16.51 -33.85
CA PHE A 198 13.98 16.18 -32.61
C PHE A 198 13.22 15.24 -31.66
N GLY A 199 11.95 14.92 -31.96
CA GLY A 199 11.06 14.23 -31.04
C GLY A 199 10.40 15.18 -30.03
N THR A 200 9.28 14.74 -29.44
CA THR A 200 8.45 15.59 -28.58
C THR A 200 9.17 16.10 -27.33
N THR A 201 9.88 15.23 -26.61
CA THR A 201 10.53 15.58 -25.33
C THR A 201 11.68 16.54 -25.52
N ARG A 202 12.53 16.32 -26.53
CA ARG A 202 13.63 17.22 -26.85
C ARG A 202 13.14 18.56 -27.40
N ALA A 203 12.10 18.56 -28.23
CA ALA A 203 11.45 19.79 -28.70
C ALA A 203 10.90 20.63 -27.53
N ALA A 204 10.33 20.00 -26.51
CA ALA A 204 9.86 20.68 -25.30
C ALA A 204 10.99 21.37 -24.54
N TRP A 205 12.14 20.70 -24.39
CA TRP A 205 13.33 21.30 -23.78
C TRP A 205 13.85 22.50 -24.59
N ILE A 206 13.97 22.36 -25.91
CA ILE A 206 14.41 23.45 -26.80
C ILE A 206 13.48 24.65 -26.67
N ALA A 207 12.16 24.43 -26.71
CA ALA A 207 11.18 25.50 -26.56
C ALA A 207 11.25 26.16 -25.18
N HIS A 208 11.41 25.37 -24.12
CA HIS A 208 11.51 25.84 -22.73
C HIS A 208 12.75 26.72 -22.50
N VAL A 209 13.94 26.26 -22.93
CA VAL A 209 15.21 26.99 -22.74
C VAL A 209 15.28 28.27 -23.58
N LEU A 210 14.64 28.26 -24.76
CA LEU A 210 14.65 29.41 -25.68
C LEU A 210 13.40 30.30 -25.54
N ASP A 211 12.58 30.07 -24.52
CA ASP A 211 11.44 30.93 -24.23
C ASP A 211 11.95 32.35 -23.98
N LEU A 212 11.40 33.32 -24.73
CA LEU A 212 11.76 34.73 -24.65
C LEU A 212 11.49 35.33 -23.26
N ALA A 213 10.60 34.72 -22.47
CA ALA A 213 10.34 35.10 -21.09
C ALA A 213 11.44 34.64 -20.12
N GLN A 214 12.22 33.62 -20.47
CA GLN A 214 13.33 33.09 -19.68
C GLN A 214 14.66 33.59 -20.27
N ALA A 215 15.08 34.80 -19.89
CA ALA A 215 16.36 35.37 -20.32
C ALA A 215 17.55 34.62 -19.67
N GLY A 216 17.87 33.44 -20.20
CA GLY A 216 18.96 32.57 -19.76
C GLY A 216 20.08 32.48 -20.79
N THR A 217 21.32 32.22 -20.33
CA THR A 217 22.43 31.92 -21.22
C THR A 217 22.34 30.45 -21.65
N VAL A 218 22.24 30.19 -22.95
CA VAL A 218 22.12 28.84 -23.50
C VAL A 218 23.50 28.18 -23.55
N ALA A 219 23.67 27.07 -22.84
CA ALA A 219 24.88 26.25 -22.95
C ALA A 219 24.89 25.50 -24.30
N ARG A 220 26.06 25.38 -24.93
CA ARG A 220 26.23 24.70 -26.22
C ARG A 220 26.98 23.38 -26.09
N ARG A 221 26.65 22.43 -26.96
CA ARG A 221 27.33 21.14 -27.12
C ARG A 221 27.60 20.82 -28.59
N ASP A 222 28.64 20.03 -28.84
CA ASP A 222 29.12 19.73 -30.18
C ASP A 222 28.31 18.62 -30.89
N ASP A 223 27.68 17.72 -30.13
CA ASP A 223 26.91 16.59 -30.67
C ASP A 223 25.63 16.34 -29.85
N SER A 224 24.74 15.54 -30.42
CA SER A 224 23.50 15.02 -29.85
C SER A 224 23.70 14.06 -28.68
N TRP A 225 24.87 13.43 -28.57
CA TRP A 225 25.25 12.54 -27.46
C TRP A 225 26.71 12.74 -27.07
N THR A 226 26.94 13.35 -25.92
CA THR A 226 28.27 13.80 -25.46
C THR A 226 28.69 13.21 -24.11
N ARG A 227 27.75 12.58 -23.38
CA ARG A 227 28.02 11.97 -22.07
C ARG A 227 27.34 10.62 -21.88
N ALA A 228 27.96 9.76 -21.08
CA ALA A 228 27.33 8.53 -20.63
C ALA A 228 26.09 8.79 -19.76
N PRO A 229 25.02 8.00 -19.90
CA PRO A 229 23.96 7.94 -18.90
C PRO A 229 24.53 7.59 -17.53
N HIS A 230 24.07 8.28 -16.48
CA HIS A 230 24.60 8.12 -15.13
C HIS A 230 23.50 8.22 -14.08
N THR A 231 23.84 7.96 -12.82
CA THR A 231 22.95 8.21 -11.69
C THR A 231 23.69 8.94 -10.58
N GLN A 232 23.01 9.87 -9.93
CA GLN A 232 23.49 10.63 -8.76
C GLN A 232 22.65 10.38 -7.50
N VAL A 233 21.59 9.59 -7.63
CA VAL A 233 20.53 9.44 -6.61
C VAL A 233 20.61 8.12 -5.85
N LEU A 234 21.66 7.33 -6.10
CA LEU A 234 21.94 6.11 -5.35
C LEU A 234 22.30 6.43 -3.89
N PRO A 235 21.94 5.56 -2.94
CA PRO A 235 22.41 5.64 -1.56
C PRO A 235 23.92 5.79 -1.41
N ASP A 236 24.38 6.25 -0.26
CA ASP A 236 25.83 6.35 0.00
C ASP A 236 26.46 4.97 0.17
N ARG A 237 25.68 3.99 0.67
CA ARG A 237 26.06 2.60 0.90
C ARG A 237 24.84 1.68 0.89
N TRP A 238 25.06 0.42 0.55
CA TRP A 238 24.07 -0.65 0.71
C TRP A 238 24.23 -1.43 2.01
N VAL A 239 23.11 -1.91 2.54
CA VAL A 239 23.01 -2.87 3.63
C VAL A 239 22.17 -4.03 3.14
N ALA A 240 22.71 -5.25 3.21
CA ALA A 240 21.98 -6.47 2.90
C ALA A 240 21.69 -7.25 4.18
N ILE A 241 20.42 -7.63 4.38
CA ILE A 241 19.96 -8.40 5.53
C ILE A 241 19.25 -9.66 5.04
N GLY A 242 19.82 -10.82 5.36
CA GLY A 242 19.24 -12.12 5.05
C GLY A 242 18.41 -12.65 6.20
N TYR A 243 17.15 -12.99 5.93
CA TYR A 243 16.19 -13.50 6.90
C TYR A 243 15.89 -14.98 6.68
N ARG A 244 15.75 -15.72 7.77
CA ARG A 244 15.19 -17.07 7.80
C ARG A 244 14.25 -17.17 9.01
N SER A 245 13.02 -17.60 8.78
CA SER A 245 11.97 -17.67 9.82
C SER A 245 11.80 -16.35 10.58
N ASP A 246 11.73 -15.23 9.85
CA ASP A 246 11.66 -13.85 10.36
C ASP A 246 12.85 -13.38 11.23
N ALA A 247 13.87 -14.23 11.44
CA ALA A 247 15.10 -13.87 12.15
C ALA A 247 16.20 -13.44 11.16
N ALA A 248 16.88 -12.32 11.45
CA ALA A 248 18.06 -11.91 10.71
C ALA A 248 19.21 -12.88 10.97
N ARG A 249 19.69 -13.54 9.91
CA ARG A 249 20.79 -14.52 9.95
C ARG A 249 22.12 -13.91 9.54
N VAL A 250 22.08 -12.99 8.58
CA VAL A 250 23.26 -12.28 8.09
C VAL A 250 22.94 -10.83 7.86
N THR A 251 23.88 -9.95 8.22
CA THR A 251 23.85 -8.53 7.91
C THR A 251 25.20 -8.17 7.31
N ALA A 252 25.21 -7.62 6.11
CA ALA A 252 26.42 -7.23 5.39
C ALA A 252 26.34 -5.79 4.91
N TRP A 253 27.49 -5.13 4.88
CA TRP A 253 27.64 -3.73 4.53
C TRP A 253 28.47 -3.60 3.26
N GLY A 254 27.97 -2.83 2.30
CA GLY A 254 28.70 -2.48 1.10
C GLY A 254 29.75 -1.40 1.34
N LYS A 255 30.62 -1.21 0.34
CA LYS A 255 31.54 -0.07 0.30
C LYS A 255 30.77 1.22 -0.01
N ALA A 256 31.46 2.36 0.13
CA ALA A 256 30.92 3.65 -0.29
C ALA A 256 30.66 3.65 -1.80
N ILE A 257 29.50 4.16 -2.18
CA ILE A 257 29.10 4.33 -3.57
C ILE A 257 29.55 5.73 -4.01
N PRO A 258 30.24 5.88 -5.15
CA PRO A 258 30.60 7.18 -5.70
C PRO A 258 29.35 8.05 -5.94
N GLU A 259 29.50 9.37 -5.84
CA GLU A 259 28.39 10.31 -6.05
C GLU A 259 27.80 10.23 -7.46
N THR A 260 28.58 9.80 -8.45
CA THR A 260 28.12 9.57 -9.83
C THR A 260 28.56 8.20 -10.29
N VAL A 261 27.60 7.38 -10.73
CA VAL A 261 27.84 6.05 -11.29
C VAL A 261 27.36 6.02 -12.73
N ALA A 262 28.24 5.68 -13.67
CA ALA A 262 27.87 5.49 -15.07
C ALA A 262 27.08 4.17 -15.22
N VAL A 263 25.99 4.22 -15.98
CA VAL A 263 25.08 3.06 -16.19
C VAL A 263 24.95 2.69 -17.66
N GLY A 264 25.55 3.47 -18.56
CA GLY A 264 25.51 3.28 -19.99
C GLY A 264 26.82 3.66 -20.65
N PRO A 265 26.96 3.38 -21.96
CA PRO A 265 28.22 3.59 -22.68
C PRO A 265 28.58 5.06 -22.75
N ASP A 266 29.87 5.36 -22.75
CA ASP A 266 30.40 6.69 -22.98
C ASP A 266 30.64 6.88 -24.48
N PRO A 267 29.97 7.82 -25.16
CA PRO A 267 30.21 8.06 -26.58
C PRO A 267 31.64 8.53 -26.87
N ARG A 268 32.37 9.02 -25.86
CA ARG A 268 33.77 9.43 -25.94
C ARG A 268 34.73 8.34 -25.44
N GLY A 269 34.22 7.16 -25.14
CA GLY A 269 34.98 6.00 -24.72
C GLY A 269 36.02 5.58 -25.76
N THR A 270 37.27 5.40 -25.33
CA THR A 270 38.39 5.00 -26.19
C THR A 270 38.69 3.50 -26.11
N GLY A 271 37.78 2.70 -25.54
CA GLY A 271 37.95 1.27 -25.37
C GLY A 271 38.02 0.50 -26.71
N PRO A 272 38.66 -0.68 -26.74
CA PRO A 272 38.66 -1.52 -27.94
C PRO A 272 37.24 -2.04 -28.22
N VAL A 273 36.74 -1.79 -29.42
CA VAL A 273 35.47 -2.35 -29.92
C VAL A 273 35.64 -3.86 -30.02
N GLY A 274 34.81 -4.62 -29.30
CA GLY A 274 34.84 -6.08 -29.39
C GLY A 274 34.48 -6.55 -30.81
N SER A 275 34.96 -7.73 -31.20
CA SER A 275 34.66 -8.38 -32.50
C SER A 275 33.16 -8.64 -32.79
N ASN A 276 32.30 -8.28 -31.84
CA ASN A 276 30.89 -8.65 -31.75
C ASN A 276 29.98 -7.54 -32.30
N GLY A 277 30.54 -6.42 -32.76
CA GLY A 277 29.78 -5.25 -33.22
C GLY A 277 29.09 -4.46 -32.10
N LEU A 278 29.38 -4.77 -30.83
CA LEU A 278 28.89 -4.02 -29.67
C LEU A 278 29.88 -2.91 -29.30
N PRO A 279 29.40 -1.75 -28.80
CA PRO A 279 30.26 -0.70 -28.26
C PRO A 279 31.23 -1.25 -27.20
N PRO A 280 32.45 -0.68 -27.08
CA PRO A 280 33.40 -1.07 -26.05
C PRO A 280 32.77 -1.00 -24.66
N VAL A 281 33.10 -1.94 -23.77
CA VAL A 281 32.75 -1.80 -22.35
C VAL A 281 33.73 -0.79 -21.76
N ASP A 282 33.28 0.44 -21.59
CA ASP A 282 34.07 1.51 -20.98
C ASP A 282 34.39 1.20 -19.51
N GLU A 283 35.50 1.76 -19.01
CA GLU A 283 35.90 1.62 -17.59
C GLU A 283 34.74 1.93 -16.63
N GLY A 284 33.93 2.95 -16.95
CA GLY A 284 32.77 3.36 -16.17
C GLY A 284 31.61 2.34 -16.13
N MET A 285 31.52 1.45 -17.11
CA MET A 285 30.49 0.40 -17.19
C MET A 285 30.99 -0.98 -16.74
N LYS A 286 32.30 -1.16 -16.53
CA LYS A 286 32.88 -2.46 -16.19
C LYS A 286 32.21 -3.13 -14.98
N TRP A 287 31.73 -2.36 -14.02
CA TRP A 287 31.00 -2.88 -12.86
C TRP A 287 29.73 -3.68 -13.21
N ILE A 288 29.12 -3.42 -14.37
CA ILE A 288 27.92 -4.15 -14.84
C ILE A 288 28.28 -5.60 -15.19
N THR A 289 29.47 -5.82 -15.75
CA THR A 289 29.91 -7.15 -16.19
C THR A 289 30.82 -7.83 -15.16
N ASP A 290 31.79 -7.11 -14.61
CA ASP A 290 32.75 -7.58 -13.60
C ASP A 290 32.27 -7.32 -12.16
N PHE A 291 32.18 -8.39 -11.37
CA PHE A 291 31.75 -8.33 -9.98
C PHE A 291 32.78 -7.66 -9.06
N ASP A 292 34.08 -7.78 -9.33
CA ASP A 292 35.09 -7.15 -8.47
C ASP A 292 35.10 -5.63 -8.62
N THR A 293 34.93 -5.17 -9.86
CA THR A 293 34.67 -3.76 -10.12
C THR A 293 33.40 -3.29 -9.40
N ALA A 294 32.29 -4.05 -9.48
CA ALA A 294 31.07 -3.72 -8.73
C ALA A 294 31.30 -3.62 -7.22
N GLU A 295 32.06 -4.54 -6.62
CA GLU A 295 32.39 -4.50 -5.20
C GLU A 295 33.26 -3.30 -4.83
N SER A 296 34.20 -2.91 -5.70
CA SER A 296 35.07 -1.75 -5.47
C SER A 296 34.30 -0.44 -5.39
N ILE A 297 33.26 -0.27 -6.21
CA ILE A 297 32.39 0.93 -6.25
C ILE A 297 31.15 0.80 -5.35
N GLY A 298 31.07 -0.24 -4.53
CA GLY A 298 29.97 -0.44 -3.58
C GLY A 298 28.68 -1.02 -4.16
N MET A 299 28.59 -1.28 -5.47
CA MET A 299 27.41 -1.88 -6.14
C MET A 299 27.33 -3.41 -6.00
N GLY A 300 28.42 -4.05 -5.56
CA GLY A 300 28.51 -5.47 -5.24
C GLY A 300 28.85 -5.70 -3.76
N LEU A 301 28.29 -6.76 -3.18
CA LEU A 301 28.53 -7.20 -1.82
C LEU A 301 28.95 -8.67 -1.83
N ARG A 302 30.13 -8.97 -1.28
CA ARG A 302 30.57 -10.33 -1.02
C ARG A 302 30.31 -10.66 0.44
N ILE A 303 29.33 -11.53 0.67
CA ILE A 303 28.84 -11.84 2.01
C ILE A 303 29.31 -13.23 2.42
N PRO A 304 30.25 -13.37 3.37
CA PRO A 304 30.64 -14.68 3.86
C PRO A 304 29.45 -15.31 4.60
N VAL A 305 29.05 -16.50 4.21
CA VAL A 305 27.95 -17.25 4.84
C VAL A 305 28.46 -18.57 5.42
N THR A 306 27.77 -19.08 6.44
CA THR A 306 28.07 -20.41 7.00
C THR A 306 27.61 -21.51 6.01
N GLU A 307 28.19 -22.70 6.08
CA GLU A 307 27.73 -23.84 5.26
C GLU A 307 26.30 -24.27 5.60
N GLU A 308 25.84 -24.04 6.84
CA GLU A 308 24.45 -24.23 7.24
C GLU A 308 23.54 -23.24 6.48
N ASP A 309 23.88 -21.95 6.51
CA ASP A 309 23.09 -20.92 5.82
C ASP A 309 23.15 -21.06 4.30
N ALA A 310 24.30 -21.49 3.74
CA ALA A 310 24.43 -21.77 2.31
C ALA A 310 23.57 -22.95 1.86
N ARG A 311 23.38 -23.96 2.72
CA ARG A 311 22.54 -25.13 2.45
C ARG A 311 21.06 -24.84 2.65
N ALA A 312 20.70 -24.14 3.73
CA ALA A 312 19.32 -23.80 4.05
C ALA A 312 18.77 -22.66 3.17
N GLY A 313 19.64 -21.74 2.75
CA GLY A 313 19.26 -20.51 2.06
C GLY A 313 18.56 -19.50 2.98
N PHE A 314 17.91 -18.52 2.36
CA PHE A 314 17.22 -17.42 3.01
C PHE A 314 15.80 -17.28 2.48
N ASP A 315 14.82 -17.08 3.35
CA ASP A 315 13.43 -16.86 2.94
C ASP A 315 13.28 -15.51 2.26
N ARG A 316 14.08 -14.52 2.69
CA ARG A 316 14.16 -13.20 2.09
C ARG A 316 15.53 -12.58 2.30
N ILE A 317 16.05 -11.89 1.30
CA ILE A 317 17.18 -10.97 1.45
C ILE A 317 16.70 -9.58 1.10
N VAL A 318 16.80 -8.65 2.05
CA VAL A 318 16.42 -7.25 1.87
C VAL A 318 17.70 -6.43 1.72
N VAL A 319 17.74 -5.61 0.68
CA VAL A 319 18.78 -4.62 0.43
C VAL A 319 18.18 -3.24 0.61
N LEU A 320 18.85 -2.40 1.38
CA LEU A 320 18.42 -1.05 1.68
C LEU A 320 19.62 -0.11 1.72
N GLY A 321 19.41 1.15 1.36
CA GLY A 321 20.42 2.19 1.47
C GLY A 321 19.75 3.56 1.58
N LEU A 322 20.43 4.50 2.24
CA LEU A 322 20.02 5.90 2.35
C LEU A 322 21.06 6.81 1.70
N LYS A 323 20.61 7.91 1.10
CA LYS A 323 21.46 9.04 0.70
C LYS A 323 21.58 10.00 1.89
N ALA A 324 22.40 9.63 2.87
CA ALA A 324 22.54 10.38 4.11
C ALA A 324 23.40 11.64 3.92
N SER A 325 24.23 11.69 2.89
CA SER A 325 25.07 12.83 2.51
C SER A 325 24.27 14.08 2.10
N TRP A 326 22.97 13.94 1.78
CA TRP A 326 22.12 15.07 1.38
C TRP A 326 21.13 15.41 2.49
N ASP A 327 20.93 16.71 2.71
CA ASP A 327 19.83 17.21 3.54
C ASP A 327 18.49 17.23 2.78
N ALA A 328 17.40 17.57 3.47
CA ALA A 328 16.07 17.49 2.87
C ALA A 328 15.87 18.51 1.70
N PRO A 329 16.33 19.77 1.83
CA PRO A 329 16.31 20.73 0.71
C PRO A 329 17.17 20.30 -0.47
N THR A 330 18.42 19.87 -0.24
CA THR A 330 19.31 19.41 -1.32
C THR A 330 18.70 18.22 -2.06
N THR A 331 18.03 17.31 -1.33
CA THR A 331 17.33 16.17 -1.93
C THR A 331 16.19 16.63 -2.83
N VAL A 332 15.43 17.66 -2.44
CA VAL A 332 14.38 18.25 -3.29
C VAL A 332 15.00 18.77 -4.59
N ASP A 333 16.05 19.59 -4.51
CA ASP A 333 16.69 20.17 -5.70
C ASP A 333 17.20 19.08 -6.67
N ARG A 334 17.79 18.01 -6.13
CA ARG A 334 18.29 16.88 -6.92
C ARG A 334 17.16 16.05 -7.54
N LEU A 335 16.09 15.83 -6.80
CA LEU A 335 14.92 15.09 -7.30
C LEU A 335 14.17 15.87 -8.38
N VAL A 336 14.03 17.20 -8.23
CA VAL A 336 13.46 18.06 -9.27
C VAL A 336 14.25 17.93 -10.57
N ARG A 337 15.59 18.06 -10.50
CA ARG A 337 16.46 17.90 -11.68
C ARG A 337 16.34 16.53 -12.34
N LEU A 338 16.19 15.47 -11.54
CA LEU A 338 16.00 14.11 -12.05
C LEU A 338 14.64 13.96 -12.76
N LEU A 339 13.57 14.49 -12.19
CA LEU A 339 12.25 14.45 -12.81
C LEU A 339 12.20 15.28 -14.09
N ASP A 340 12.86 16.45 -14.12
CA ASP A 340 13.02 17.25 -15.34
C ASP A 340 13.83 16.49 -16.40
N ALA A 341 14.91 15.82 -16.02
CA ALA A 341 15.70 14.98 -16.92
C ALA A 341 14.85 13.88 -17.58
N HIS A 342 13.98 13.23 -16.80
CA HIS A 342 13.02 12.24 -17.29
C HIS A 342 11.94 12.86 -18.18
N HIS A 343 11.43 14.04 -17.83
CA HIS A 343 10.43 14.77 -18.61
C HIS A 343 10.95 15.10 -20.02
N TYR A 344 12.18 15.60 -20.12
CA TYR A 344 12.77 16.12 -21.36
C TYR A 344 13.62 15.13 -22.16
N THR A 345 13.80 13.90 -21.70
CA THR A 345 14.59 12.89 -22.44
C THR A 345 13.68 11.79 -22.98
N GLY A 346 13.10 10.95 -22.12
CA GLY A 346 12.21 9.87 -22.59
C GLY A 346 10.72 10.22 -22.50
N SER A 347 10.15 10.24 -21.29
CA SER A 347 8.83 10.82 -20.97
C SER A 347 8.51 10.68 -19.48
N LEU A 348 8.05 11.76 -18.86
CA LEU A 348 7.35 11.73 -17.57
C LEU A 348 5.84 11.84 -17.79
N ALA A 349 5.04 11.07 -17.07
CA ALA A 349 3.57 11.23 -17.07
C ALA A 349 2.95 10.68 -15.79
N LEU A 350 1.80 11.23 -15.39
CA LEU A 350 0.89 10.53 -14.49
C LEU A 350 -0.06 9.69 -15.32
N VAL A 351 -0.18 8.42 -14.96
CA VAL A 351 -1.00 7.46 -15.70
C VAL A 351 -2.21 7.12 -14.86
N GLU A 352 -3.39 7.21 -15.48
CA GLU A 352 -4.62 6.74 -14.85
C GLU A 352 -4.47 5.27 -14.52
N GLN A 353 -4.96 4.88 -13.35
CA GLN A 353 -4.89 3.49 -12.98
C GLN A 353 -5.77 2.62 -13.90
N GLN A 354 -5.53 1.31 -13.94
CA GLN A 354 -6.19 0.35 -14.86
C GLN A 354 -5.90 0.56 -16.36
N VAL A 355 -5.01 1.49 -16.70
CA VAL A 355 -4.43 1.55 -18.03
C VAL A 355 -3.55 0.31 -18.25
N PRO A 356 -3.79 -0.50 -19.31
CA PRO A 356 -2.98 -1.68 -19.58
C PRO A 356 -1.51 -1.32 -19.77
N THR A 357 -0.63 -2.05 -19.09
CA THR A 357 0.83 -1.89 -19.23
C THR A 357 1.39 -2.70 -20.39
N ASN A 358 0.67 -3.74 -20.82
CA ASN A 358 1.04 -4.61 -21.93
C ASN A 358 -0.04 -4.62 -23.00
N ASN A 359 0.36 -4.86 -24.25
CA ASN A 359 -0.58 -5.13 -25.32
C ASN A 359 -1.17 -6.53 -25.14
N THR A 360 -2.49 -6.63 -25.21
CA THR A 360 -3.24 -7.89 -25.22
C THR A 360 -4.05 -7.97 -26.52
N ALA A 361 -4.64 -9.13 -26.81
CA ALA A 361 -5.52 -9.28 -27.97
C ALA A 361 -6.76 -8.37 -27.89
N GLU A 362 -7.19 -8.00 -26.68
CA GLU A 362 -8.42 -7.25 -26.43
C GLU A 362 -8.18 -5.74 -26.20
N ALA A 363 -6.98 -5.35 -25.78
CA ALA A 363 -6.65 -3.97 -25.45
C ALA A 363 -5.17 -3.65 -25.69
N SER A 364 -4.89 -2.47 -26.24
CA SER A 364 -3.53 -1.94 -26.36
C SER A 364 -3.02 -1.39 -25.02
N ALA A 365 -1.69 -1.39 -24.86
CA ALA A 365 -1.05 -0.66 -23.79
C ALA A 365 -1.37 0.84 -23.89
N GLY A 366 -1.51 1.51 -22.75
CA GLY A 366 -1.73 2.96 -22.73
C GLY A 366 -0.50 3.79 -23.08
N TYR A 367 0.69 3.17 -23.09
CA TYR A 367 1.91 3.80 -23.56
C TYR A 367 2.18 3.43 -25.02
N ARG A 368 2.55 4.44 -25.82
CA ARG A 368 3.08 4.28 -27.18
C ARG A 368 4.37 5.07 -27.32
N SER A 369 5.42 4.40 -27.79
CA SER A 369 6.71 5.03 -28.11
C SER A 369 6.64 5.90 -29.37
N THR A 370 5.75 5.56 -30.31
CA THR A 370 5.53 6.25 -31.59
C THR A 370 4.11 6.79 -31.72
N GLY A 371 3.95 7.98 -32.31
CA GLY A 371 2.62 8.54 -32.64
C GLY A 371 1.95 9.28 -31.50
N ARG A 372 2.65 10.24 -30.88
CA ARG A 372 2.02 11.21 -29.97
C ARG A 372 1.31 12.27 -30.83
N ASP A 373 0.06 12.57 -30.50
CA ASP A 373 -0.64 13.68 -31.13
C ASP A 373 0.13 14.99 -30.86
N VAL A 374 0.44 15.68 -31.95
CA VAL A 374 1.14 16.97 -31.93
C VAL A 374 0.30 17.99 -31.17
N ALA A 375 -1.03 17.98 -31.33
CA ALA A 375 -1.93 18.90 -30.64
C ALA A 375 -1.92 18.64 -29.12
N ASP A 376 -2.01 17.38 -28.70
CA ASP A 376 -1.97 17.01 -27.28
C ASP A 376 -0.63 17.39 -26.63
N SER A 377 0.49 17.06 -27.28
CA SER A 377 1.81 17.43 -26.75
C SER A 377 2.03 18.94 -26.69
N MET A 378 1.55 19.69 -27.69
CA MET A 378 1.58 21.15 -27.68
C MET A 378 0.79 21.71 -26.50
N GLY A 379 -0.42 21.19 -26.25
CA GLY A 379 -1.27 21.63 -25.16
C GLY A 379 -0.66 21.37 -23.78
N VAL A 380 0.05 20.26 -23.62
CA VAL A 380 0.75 19.91 -22.38
C VAL A 380 1.98 20.80 -22.16
N GLU A 381 2.87 20.92 -23.16
CA GLU A 381 4.19 21.55 -22.98
C GLU A 381 4.15 23.08 -23.11
N LEU A 382 3.31 23.62 -24.01
CA LEU A 382 3.25 25.06 -24.32
C LEU A 382 1.95 25.73 -23.84
N GLY A 383 0.98 24.94 -23.37
CA GLY A 383 -0.29 25.44 -22.87
C GLY A 383 -0.20 26.04 -21.46
N ALA A 384 -1.36 26.28 -20.85
CA ALA A 384 -1.42 26.65 -19.44
C ALA A 384 -1.06 25.44 -18.56
N SER A 385 -0.62 25.72 -17.32
CA SER A 385 -0.38 24.67 -16.31
C SER A 385 -1.59 23.73 -16.18
N LEU A 386 -1.32 22.43 -16.19
CA LEU A 386 -2.32 21.37 -16.02
C LEU A 386 -2.80 21.28 -14.56
N LEU A 387 -2.07 21.88 -13.62
CA LEU A 387 -2.40 21.77 -12.21
C LEU A 387 -3.67 22.51 -11.86
N ARG A 388 -4.54 21.83 -11.12
CA ARG A 388 -5.76 22.37 -10.53
C ARG A 388 -5.77 22.05 -9.04
N PRO A 389 -6.48 22.83 -8.20
CA PRO A 389 -6.67 22.47 -6.80
C PRO A 389 -7.27 21.07 -6.66
N GLY A 390 -6.58 20.18 -5.94
CA GLY A 390 -6.95 18.78 -5.74
C GLY A 390 -6.66 17.86 -6.94
N SER A 391 -5.89 18.32 -7.93
CA SER A 391 -5.42 17.49 -9.04
C SER A 391 -4.36 16.48 -8.60
N ASP A 392 -4.23 15.39 -9.35
CA ASP A 392 -3.29 14.31 -9.04
C ASP A 392 -1.83 14.82 -9.05
N GLY A 393 -1.47 15.75 -9.94
CA GLY A 393 -0.14 16.40 -9.95
C GLY A 393 0.13 17.24 -8.72
N GLU A 394 -0.86 17.99 -8.23
CA GLU A 394 -0.71 18.76 -7.00
C GLU A 394 -0.56 17.85 -5.78
N LEU A 395 -1.39 16.79 -5.70
CA LEU A 395 -1.33 15.81 -4.61
C LEU A 395 0.02 15.11 -4.56
N LEU A 396 0.58 14.74 -5.71
CA LEU A 396 1.90 14.10 -5.79
C LEU A 396 3.02 15.07 -5.37
N ALA A 397 2.99 16.31 -5.84
CA ALA A 397 3.95 17.34 -5.45
C ALA A 397 3.94 17.55 -3.93
N GLN A 398 2.76 17.70 -3.33
CA GLN A 398 2.59 17.87 -1.90
C GLN A 398 3.06 16.64 -1.11
N ALA A 399 2.74 15.42 -1.57
CA ALA A 399 3.19 14.20 -0.93
C ALA A 399 4.72 14.09 -0.92
N LEU A 400 5.36 14.42 -2.04
CA LEU A 400 6.82 14.42 -2.18
C LEU A 400 7.51 15.66 -1.58
N GLY A 401 6.75 16.70 -1.21
CA GLY A 401 7.30 17.95 -0.67
C GLY A 401 8.10 18.73 -1.71
N LEU A 402 7.70 18.62 -2.98
CA LEU A 402 8.30 19.28 -4.14
C LEU A 402 7.52 20.53 -4.53
N PRO A 403 8.14 21.49 -5.24
CA PRO A 403 7.41 22.57 -5.89
C PRO A 403 6.35 22.01 -6.86
N THR A 404 5.15 22.58 -6.84
CA THR A 404 4.07 22.15 -7.74
C THR A 404 4.43 22.34 -9.21
N SER A 405 5.27 23.33 -9.54
CA SER A 405 5.73 23.63 -10.90
C SER A 405 6.35 22.43 -11.63
N VAL A 406 6.91 21.45 -10.91
CA VAL A 406 7.50 20.23 -11.49
C VAL A 406 6.48 19.43 -12.31
N PHE A 407 5.22 19.43 -11.89
CA PHE A 407 4.15 18.70 -12.58
C PHE A 407 3.25 19.60 -13.43
N ALA A 408 3.58 20.89 -13.59
CA ALA A 408 2.75 21.85 -14.32
C ALA A 408 2.52 21.46 -15.78
N HIS A 409 3.54 20.89 -16.41
CA HIS A 409 3.53 20.48 -17.81
C HIS A 409 3.73 18.96 -17.97
N VAL A 410 3.32 18.18 -16.96
CA VAL A 410 3.40 16.72 -17.00
C VAL A 410 2.04 16.15 -17.40
N ARG A 411 2.01 15.34 -18.47
CA ARG A 411 0.78 14.71 -18.96
C ARG A 411 0.07 13.95 -17.83
N GLY A 412 -1.23 14.16 -17.69
CA GLY A 412 -2.08 13.53 -16.66
C GLY A 412 -2.01 14.21 -15.29
N ALA A 413 -1.25 15.31 -15.13
CA ALA A 413 -1.19 16.06 -13.88
C ALA A 413 -2.54 16.71 -13.49
N ASP A 414 -3.41 16.98 -14.46
CA ASP A 414 -4.79 17.46 -14.28
C ASP A 414 -5.79 16.36 -13.88
N GLY A 415 -5.29 15.13 -13.69
CA GLY A 415 -6.06 13.99 -13.21
C GLY A 415 -6.81 14.28 -11.91
N SER A 416 -7.91 13.57 -11.69
CA SER A 416 -8.78 13.75 -10.52
C SER A 416 -9.21 12.40 -9.93
N GLU A 417 -8.42 11.34 -10.12
CA GLU A 417 -8.79 10.00 -9.64
C GLU A 417 -9.00 9.98 -8.12
N GLN A 418 -8.07 10.58 -7.37
CA GLN A 418 -8.13 10.60 -5.90
C GLN A 418 -9.31 11.43 -5.38
N ARG A 419 -9.62 12.54 -6.07
CA ARG A 419 -10.76 13.41 -5.76
C ARG A 419 -12.08 12.69 -6.02
N ARG A 420 -12.25 12.07 -7.19
CA ARG A 420 -13.46 11.32 -7.57
C ARG A 420 -13.71 10.14 -6.64
N SER A 421 -12.66 9.41 -6.25
CA SER A 421 -12.74 8.33 -5.26
C SER A 421 -13.21 8.85 -3.90
N SER A 422 -12.64 9.97 -3.43
CA SER A 422 -13.07 10.63 -2.20
C SER A 422 -14.55 11.03 -2.22
N LEU A 423 -15.03 11.60 -3.32
CA LEU A 423 -16.42 12.03 -3.48
C LEU A 423 -17.37 10.82 -3.43
N MET A 424 -17.08 9.75 -4.19
CA MET A 424 -17.88 8.52 -4.18
C MET A 424 -17.91 7.86 -2.79
N GLN A 425 -16.79 7.87 -2.06
CA GLN A 425 -16.73 7.33 -0.69
C GLN A 425 -17.61 8.13 0.28
N SER A 426 -17.54 9.46 0.25
CA SER A 426 -18.41 10.32 1.07
C SER A 426 -19.88 10.06 0.79
N ALA A 427 -20.22 9.90 -0.49
CA ALA A 427 -21.55 9.61 -0.99
C ALA A 427 -22.12 8.29 -0.42
N LEU A 428 -21.33 7.22 -0.45
CA LEU A 428 -21.82 5.88 -0.13
C LEU A 428 -21.68 5.49 1.35
N LEU A 429 -20.83 6.17 2.12
CA LEU A 429 -20.56 5.80 3.50
C LEU A 429 -21.82 5.79 4.38
N ALA A 430 -22.76 6.71 4.15
CA ALA A 430 -24.01 6.78 4.92
C ALA A 430 -25.01 5.65 4.61
N LEU A 431 -24.82 4.97 3.47
CA LEU A 431 -25.77 4.00 2.93
C LEU A 431 -25.33 2.57 3.16
N CYS A 432 -24.04 2.37 3.35
CA CYS A 432 -23.45 1.05 3.49
C CYS A 432 -23.23 0.71 4.98
N ASP A 433 -23.76 -0.44 5.38
CA ASP A 433 -23.48 -1.05 6.68
C ASP A 433 -22.83 -2.41 6.44
N SER A 434 -21.62 -2.61 6.98
CA SER A 434 -20.87 -3.86 6.83
C SER A 434 -20.34 -4.33 8.19
N PRO A 435 -20.13 -5.65 8.38
CA PRO A 435 -19.52 -6.17 9.61
C PRO A 435 -18.16 -5.54 9.90
N LEU A 436 -17.37 -5.26 8.86
CA LEU A 436 -16.09 -4.56 8.96
C LEU A 436 -16.28 -3.12 9.47
N LEU A 437 -17.22 -2.38 8.89
CA LEU A 437 -17.52 -1.01 9.29
C LEU A 437 -17.97 -0.95 10.76
N ARG A 438 -18.83 -1.87 11.21
CA ARG A 438 -19.25 -1.95 12.62
C ARG A 438 -18.09 -2.22 13.57
N GLN A 439 -17.15 -3.10 13.19
CA GLN A 439 -15.94 -3.36 13.98
C GLN A 439 -15.04 -2.12 14.07
N LEU A 440 -14.85 -1.43 12.95
CA LEU A 440 -14.05 -0.20 12.88
C LEU A 440 -14.71 0.97 13.65
N LEU A 441 -16.04 1.09 13.56
CA LEU A 441 -16.84 2.06 14.32
C LEU A 441 -16.68 1.84 15.82
N GLY A 442 -16.73 0.57 16.26
CA GLY A 442 -16.49 0.22 17.66
C GLY A 442 -15.08 0.54 18.14
N ALA A 443 -14.09 0.59 17.24
CA ALA A 443 -12.70 0.87 17.59
C ALA A 443 -12.36 2.37 17.64
N ALA A 444 -12.88 3.19 16.72
CA ALA A 444 -12.44 4.58 16.54
C ALA A 444 -13.54 5.63 16.72
N GLY A 445 -14.82 5.23 16.76
CA GLY A 445 -15.96 6.14 16.73
C GLY A 445 -16.33 6.63 15.32
N ALA A 446 -17.56 7.11 15.17
CA ALA A 446 -18.16 7.37 13.86
C ALA A 446 -17.54 8.54 13.09
N ASP A 447 -17.29 9.67 13.76
CA ASP A 447 -16.82 10.88 13.07
C ASP A 447 -15.38 10.76 12.56
N VAL A 448 -14.53 10.14 13.37
CA VAL A 448 -13.14 9.86 13.03
C VAL A 448 -13.06 8.89 11.87
N LEU A 449 -13.86 7.81 11.93
CA LEU A 449 -13.86 6.80 10.89
C LEU A 449 -14.34 7.39 9.56
N ARG A 450 -15.36 8.25 9.60
CA ARG A 450 -15.86 8.98 8.42
C ARG A 450 -14.78 9.84 7.79
N ASP A 451 -14.14 10.70 8.58
CA ASP A 451 -13.07 11.57 8.08
C ASP A 451 -11.91 10.75 7.51
N HIS A 452 -11.51 9.71 8.22
CA HIS A 452 -10.40 8.84 7.85
C HIS A 452 -10.69 8.04 6.57
N PHE A 453 -11.90 7.49 6.45
CA PHE A 453 -12.35 6.75 5.28
C PHE A 453 -12.33 7.63 4.04
N THR A 454 -13.00 8.79 4.10
CA THR A 454 -13.08 9.72 2.97
C THR A 454 -11.69 10.24 2.57
N LYS A 455 -10.82 10.60 3.51
CA LYS A 455 -9.55 11.27 3.18
C LYS A 455 -8.39 10.35 2.86
N TYR A 456 -8.29 9.17 3.48
CA TYR A 456 -7.05 8.39 3.47
C TYR A 456 -7.20 6.94 3.00
N VAL A 457 -8.40 6.38 3.00
CA VAL A 457 -8.63 5.01 2.54
C VAL A 457 -8.86 5.04 1.03
N ARG A 458 -8.04 4.30 0.26
CA ARG A 458 -8.11 4.25 -1.21
C ARG A 458 -7.89 2.83 -1.69
N ALA A 459 -8.85 2.29 -2.45
CA ALA A 459 -8.77 0.93 -3.00
C ALA A 459 -7.60 0.79 -3.98
N ARG A 460 -7.23 1.89 -4.62
CA ARG A 460 -6.31 1.94 -5.74
C ARG A 460 -4.95 2.55 -5.37
N GLY A 461 -4.69 2.67 -4.07
CA GLY A 461 -3.52 3.36 -3.57
C GLY A 461 -3.77 4.88 -3.45
N PRO A 462 -3.11 5.55 -2.50
CA PRO A 462 -3.42 6.92 -2.12
C PRO A 462 -2.76 8.00 -2.97
N LEU A 463 -1.80 7.64 -3.82
CA LEU A 463 -1.03 8.55 -4.66
C LEU A 463 -1.13 8.10 -6.13
N PRO A 464 -1.07 9.04 -7.09
CA PRO A 464 -1.10 8.71 -8.51
C PRO A 464 0.13 7.92 -8.95
N VAL A 465 -0.02 7.18 -10.05
CA VAL A 465 1.06 6.37 -10.63
C VAL A 465 1.93 7.28 -11.49
N LEU A 466 3.23 7.29 -11.19
CA LEU A 466 4.23 8.02 -11.98
C LEU A 466 4.83 7.08 -13.03
N ARG A 467 4.72 7.41 -14.30
CA ARG A 467 5.41 6.69 -15.37
C ARG A 467 6.67 7.45 -15.76
N VAL A 468 7.79 6.75 -15.73
CA VAL A 468 9.05 7.18 -16.34
C VAL A 468 9.30 6.25 -17.52
N ASP A 469 9.35 6.84 -18.71
CA ASP A 469 9.52 6.11 -19.96
C ASP A 469 8.47 4.99 -20.12
N SER A 470 8.88 3.75 -20.33
CA SER A 470 7.94 2.62 -20.40
C SER A 470 7.51 2.08 -19.04
N GLN A 471 8.13 2.53 -17.93
CA GLN A 471 7.99 1.91 -16.63
C GLN A 471 7.04 2.71 -15.71
N PRO A 472 5.89 2.13 -15.29
CA PRO A 472 5.03 2.72 -14.29
C PRO A 472 5.52 2.41 -12.87
N TYR A 473 5.51 3.41 -12.00
CA TYR A 473 5.85 3.34 -10.58
C TYR A 473 4.64 3.73 -9.72
N GLY A 474 4.16 2.78 -8.91
CA GLY A 474 3.17 3.05 -7.88
C GLY A 474 3.83 3.62 -6.62
N LEU A 475 3.34 4.75 -6.12
CA LEU A 475 3.84 5.34 -4.87
C LEU A 475 2.95 4.90 -3.70
N LEU A 476 3.55 4.21 -2.74
CA LEU A 476 2.86 3.66 -1.58
C LEU A 476 3.46 4.20 -0.28
N PRO A 477 2.73 5.03 0.48
CA PRO A 477 3.11 5.38 1.85
C PRO A 477 3.15 4.12 2.72
N VAL A 478 4.28 3.88 3.38
CA VAL A 478 4.45 2.75 4.29
C VAL A 478 4.88 3.23 5.68
N ALA A 479 4.35 2.59 6.71
CA ALA A 479 4.71 2.85 8.10
C ALA A 479 4.87 1.54 8.86
N ALA A 480 5.86 1.48 9.74
CA ALA A 480 6.05 0.34 10.63
C ALA A 480 4.97 0.37 11.73
N LEU A 481 3.82 -0.23 11.45
CA LEU A 481 2.68 -0.20 12.38
C LEU A 481 3.04 -0.76 13.75
N ASP A 482 3.85 -1.81 13.84
CA ASP A 482 4.32 -2.40 15.11
C ASP A 482 5.11 -1.40 15.98
N ARG A 483 5.59 -0.31 15.37
CA ARG A 483 6.39 0.75 15.99
C ARG A 483 5.69 2.11 15.96
N TRP A 484 4.39 2.12 15.65
CA TRP A 484 3.57 3.32 15.67
C TRP A 484 3.56 3.97 17.05
N ILE A 485 4.04 5.21 17.10
CA ILE A 485 3.99 6.10 18.25
C ILE A 485 3.16 7.33 17.83
N SER A 486 2.08 7.59 18.56
CA SER A 486 1.26 8.78 18.28
C SER A 486 2.05 10.02 18.68
N ALA A 487 2.20 10.98 17.76
CA ALA A 487 2.88 12.25 18.03
C ALA A 487 1.93 13.28 18.66
N THR A 488 0.63 13.14 18.41
CA THR A 488 -0.44 13.94 19.00
C THR A 488 -1.16 13.10 20.06
N GLY A 489 -1.57 13.73 21.17
CA GLY A 489 -2.35 13.09 22.23
C GLY A 489 -3.77 12.65 21.81
N GLN A 490 -4.07 12.62 20.51
CA GLN A 490 -5.34 12.08 20.01
C GLN A 490 -5.27 10.56 19.98
N ASP A 491 -5.98 9.92 20.91
CA ASP A 491 -6.03 8.47 21.13
C ASP A 491 -6.54 7.63 19.95
N GLN A 492 -7.11 8.27 18.92
CA GLN A 492 -7.89 7.60 17.88
C GLN A 492 -7.03 6.92 16.80
N ASP A 493 -5.89 7.52 16.42
CA ASP A 493 -4.93 6.88 15.51
C ASP A 493 -4.26 5.67 16.18
N ARG A 494 -4.03 5.80 17.50
CA ARG A 494 -3.54 4.70 18.33
C ARG A 494 -4.57 3.56 18.38
N ALA A 495 -5.85 3.87 18.50
CA ALA A 495 -6.92 2.85 18.50
C ALA A 495 -6.98 2.09 17.17
N LEU A 496 -7.01 2.80 16.03
CA LEU A 496 -6.98 2.17 14.71
C LEU A 496 -5.70 1.36 14.48
N ALA A 497 -4.52 1.91 14.82
CA ALA A 497 -3.26 1.18 14.71
C ALA A 497 -3.21 -0.07 15.59
N THR A 498 -3.74 0.01 16.83
CA THR A 498 -3.81 -1.12 17.76
C THR A 498 -4.75 -2.20 17.25
N TRP A 499 -5.94 -1.81 16.79
CA TRP A 499 -6.88 -2.72 16.15
C TRP A 499 -6.21 -3.40 14.96
N TRP A 500 -5.44 -2.65 14.16
CA TRP A 500 -4.75 -3.20 12.99
C TRP A 500 -3.62 -4.16 13.29
N ARG A 501 -2.82 -3.89 14.32
CA ARG A 501 -1.82 -4.86 14.83
C ARG A 501 -2.49 -6.17 15.24
N ALA A 502 -3.61 -6.10 15.96
CA ALA A 502 -4.35 -7.29 16.40
C ALA A 502 -4.89 -8.09 15.21
N GLN A 503 -5.49 -7.43 14.22
CA GLN A 503 -6.01 -8.09 13.02
C GLN A 503 -4.90 -8.72 12.17
N ARG A 504 -3.75 -8.05 12.03
CA ARG A 504 -2.59 -8.56 11.27
C ARG A 504 -2.04 -9.86 11.88
N LEU A 505 -1.94 -9.94 13.21
CA LEU A 505 -1.48 -11.15 13.90
C LEU A 505 -2.44 -12.32 13.68
N THR A 506 -3.74 -12.10 13.93
CA THR A 506 -4.78 -13.11 13.70
C THR A 506 -4.77 -13.60 12.27
N ARG A 507 -4.63 -12.68 11.30
CA ARG A 507 -4.64 -13.04 9.88
C ARG A 507 -3.37 -13.73 9.43
N ARG A 508 -2.17 -13.33 9.89
CA ARG A 508 -0.91 -14.06 9.58
C ARG A 508 -1.00 -15.53 9.98
N CYS A 509 -1.64 -15.83 11.12
CA CYS A 509 -1.89 -17.21 11.55
C CYS A 509 -2.92 -17.94 10.67
N GLN A 510 -3.85 -17.20 10.05
CA GLN A 510 -4.87 -17.74 9.14
C GLN A 510 -4.42 -17.78 7.68
N THR A 511 -3.45 -16.99 7.22
CA THR A 511 -3.02 -16.91 5.82
C THR A 511 -2.43 -18.23 5.33
N SER A 512 -1.68 -18.92 6.18
CA SER A 512 -1.16 -20.27 5.90
C SER A 512 -2.27 -21.29 5.67
N GLN A 513 -3.42 -21.13 6.33
CA GLN A 513 -4.62 -21.94 6.11
C GLN A 513 -5.42 -21.47 4.88
N ALA A 514 -5.49 -20.16 4.62
CA ALA A 514 -6.24 -19.59 3.50
C ALA A 514 -5.71 -20.06 2.13
N LEU A 515 -4.38 -20.11 1.95
CA LEU A 515 -3.72 -20.61 0.72
C LEU A 515 -3.90 -22.13 0.51
N GLN A 516 -4.31 -22.88 1.54
CA GLN A 516 -4.52 -24.32 1.48
C GLN A 516 -5.99 -24.72 1.30
N THR A 517 -6.92 -23.76 1.28
CA THR A 517 -8.35 -24.06 1.19
C THR A 517 -8.84 -23.99 -0.25
N THR A 518 -8.89 -25.14 -0.92
CA THR A 518 -9.62 -25.35 -2.19
C THR A 518 -11.12 -25.58 -1.95
N VAL A 519 -11.65 -25.21 -0.79
CA VAL A 519 -13.00 -25.57 -0.35
C VAL A 519 -13.99 -24.49 -0.78
N GLU A 520 -15.11 -24.93 -1.38
CA GLU A 520 -16.22 -24.13 -1.94
C GLU A 520 -16.81 -23.06 -0.99
N SER A 521 -16.54 -23.17 0.32
CA SER A 521 -17.05 -22.25 1.35
C SER A 521 -16.15 -21.06 1.65
N ASN A 522 -14.99 -20.91 0.98
CA ASN A 522 -14.10 -19.76 1.20
C ASN A 522 -14.52 -18.55 0.34
N PRO A 523 -14.99 -17.43 0.93
CA PRO A 523 -15.41 -16.25 0.20
C PRO A 523 -14.29 -15.60 -0.64
N VAL A 524 -13.01 -15.83 -0.30
CA VAL A 524 -11.86 -15.35 -1.09
C VAL A 524 -11.66 -16.18 -2.37
N VAL A 525 -12.08 -17.45 -2.37
CA VAL A 525 -12.06 -18.33 -3.55
C VAL A 525 -13.29 -18.11 -4.44
N LEU A 526 -14.43 -17.75 -3.81
CA LEU A 526 -15.67 -17.38 -4.48
C LEU A 526 -15.63 -15.99 -5.12
N LEU A 527 -14.90 -15.03 -4.53
CA LEU A 527 -14.76 -13.64 -5.00
C LEU A 527 -13.36 -13.41 -5.59
N ALA A 528 -13.12 -13.87 -6.82
CA ALA A 528 -11.89 -13.53 -7.51
C ALA A 528 -12.11 -12.30 -8.39
N GLN A 529 -11.33 -11.23 -8.13
CA GLN A 529 -11.11 -10.17 -9.12
C GLN A 529 -10.30 -10.78 -10.27
N GLU A 530 -10.81 -10.72 -11.49
CA GLU A 530 -10.00 -11.07 -12.66
C GLU A 530 -8.79 -10.12 -12.72
N ALA A 531 -7.59 -10.67 -12.87
CA ALA A 531 -6.33 -9.90 -12.82
C ALA A 531 -6.26 -8.74 -13.83
N ASN A 532 -7.12 -8.76 -14.87
CA ASN A 532 -7.04 -7.87 -16.02
C ASN A 532 -8.31 -7.03 -16.22
N ALA A 533 -9.41 -7.37 -15.54
CA ALA A 533 -10.69 -6.72 -15.73
C ALA A 533 -11.28 -6.44 -14.36
N SER A 534 -11.64 -5.19 -14.09
CA SER A 534 -12.24 -4.67 -12.85
C SER A 534 -13.62 -5.28 -12.58
N ARG A 535 -13.68 -6.61 -12.47
CA ARG A 535 -14.88 -7.45 -12.53
C ARG A 535 -14.84 -8.46 -11.40
N TYR A 536 -15.91 -8.42 -10.60
CA TYR A 536 -16.19 -9.44 -9.58
C TYR A 536 -16.85 -10.64 -10.24
N THR A 537 -16.15 -11.77 -10.20
CA THR A 537 -16.66 -13.05 -10.69
C THR A 537 -16.93 -13.98 -9.51
N LEU A 538 -18.13 -14.57 -9.48
CA LEU A 538 -18.44 -15.74 -8.66
C LEU A 538 -17.91 -16.96 -9.41
N ARG A 539 -16.95 -17.67 -8.82
CA ARG A 539 -16.54 -18.98 -9.31
C ARG A 539 -17.53 -20.02 -8.77
N GLU A 540 -18.46 -20.47 -9.60
CA GLU A 540 -19.29 -21.64 -9.29
C GLU A 540 -18.49 -22.90 -9.63
N PHE A 541 -18.29 -23.76 -8.65
CA PHE A 541 -17.81 -25.12 -8.88
C PHE A 541 -19.03 -25.98 -9.21
N PRO A 542 -19.21 -26.47 -10.45
CA PRO A 542 -20.25 -27.45 -10.70
C PRO A 542 -19.92 -28.71 -9.87
N GLU A 543 -20.90 -29.23 -9.13
CA GLU A 543 -20.76 -30.40 -8.24
C GLU A 543 -20.25 -31.68 -8.95
N VAL A 544 -20.06 -31.64 -10.28
CA VAL A 544 -19.62 -32.75 -11.10
C VAL A 544 -18.67 -32.25 -12.20
N SER A 545 -17.38 -32.06 -11.88
CA SER A 545 -16.21 -32.36 -12.74
C SER A 545 -15.01 -31.49 -12.38
N THR A 546 -13.93 -32.12 -11.92
CA THR A 546 -12.61 -31.50 -11.70
C THR A 546 -11.84 -31.20 -12.99
N GLN A 547 -12.44 -31.41 -14.17
CA GLN A 547 -11.77 -31.27 -15.47
C GLN A 547 -12.15 -30.02 -16.28
N GLN A 548 -13.13 -29.22 -15.86
CA GLN A 548 -13.46 -27.96 -16.52
C GLN A 548 -13.25 -26.77 -15.59
N PRO A 549 -12.54 -25.71 -16.02
CA PRO A 549 -12.42 -24.49 -15.23
C PRO A 549 -13.81 -23.85 -15.05
N PRO A 550 -14.12 -23.29 -13.87
CA PRO A 550 -15.43 -22.73 -13.57
C PRO A 550 -15.76 -21.54 -14.48
N LEU A 551 -17.03 -21.45 -14.91
CA LEU A 551 -17.55 -20.32 -15.70
C LEU A 551 -17.78 -19.09 -14.79
N PRO A 552 -17.18 -17.92 -15.07
CA PRO A 552 -17.35 -16.74 -14.24
C PRO A 552 -18.78 -16.15 -14.35
N LYS A 553 -19.47 -15.96 -13.21
CA LYS A 553 -20.75 -15.21 -13.13
C LYS A 553 -20.57 -13.84 -12.49
N ARG A 554 -21.25 -12.81 -13.01
CA ARG A 554 -21.19 -11.42 -12.48
C ARG A 554 -21.93 -11.32 -11.14
N LEU A 555 -21.25 -10.84 -10.08
CA LEU A 555 -21.85 -10.68 -8.74
C LEU A 555 -22.63 -9.37 -8.54
N LEU A 556 -22.21 -8.30 -9.21
CA LEU A 556 -22.91 -7.02 -9.20
C LEU A 556 -23.55 -6.84 -10.58
N THR A 557 -24.84 -7.13 -10.69
CA THR A 557 -25.58 -6.84 -11.93
C THR A 557 -25.66 -5.34 -12.13
N GLU A 558 -25.74 -4.92 -13.39
CA GLU A 558 -25.97 -3.51 -13.76
C GLU A 558 -27.19 -2.94 -13.04
N ALA A 559 -28.29 -3.70 -12.99
CA ALA A 559 -29.50 -3.34 -12.26
C ALA A 559 -29.27 -3.08 -10.76
N PHE A 560 -28.44 -3.88 -10.09
CA PHE A 560 -28.15 -3.70 -8.65
C PHE A 560 -27.25 -2.48 -8.41
N ARG A 561 -26.25 -2.25 -9.28
CA ARG A 561 -25.42 -1.05 -9.22
C ARG A 561 -26.23 0.22 -9.47
N THR A 562 -27.12 0.19 -10.45
CA THR A 562 -28.06 1.28 -10.73
C THR A 562 -28.98 1.52 -9.54
N LEU A 563 -29.54 0.48 -8.92
CA LEU A 563 -30.41 0.64 -7.75
C LEU A 563 -29.68 1.23 -6.54
N LEU A 564 -28.43 0.80 -6.27
CA LEU A 564 -27.60 1.40 -5.23
C LEU A 564 -27.28 2.86 -5.53
N LEU A 565 -26.87 3.18 -6.76
CA LEU A 565 -26.62 4.56 -7.19
C LEU A 565 -27.87 5.42 -7.09
N THR A 566 -29.03 4.95 -7.55
CA THR A 566 -30.30 5.67 -7.47
C THR A 566 -30.72 5.91 -6.02
N ARG A 567 -30.55 4.92 -5.14
CA ARG A 567 -30.83 5.08 -3.71
C ARG A 567 -29.87 6.08 -3.06
N ALA A 568 -28.61 6.07 -3.49
CA ALA A 568 -27.59 6.99 -3.02
C ALA A 568 -27.83 8.44 -3.46
N LEU A 569 -28.29 8.62 -4.69
CA LEU A 569 -28.69 9.92 -5.25
C LEU A 569 -30.03 10.44 -4.70
N SER A 570 -30.79 9.62 -3.95
CA SER A 570 -32.11 9.99 -3.40
C SER A 570 -32.07 10.51 -1.96
N THR A 571 -30.91 10.47 -1.29
CA THR A 571 -30.68 11.12 0.01
C THR A 571 -30.62 12.66 -0.13
N PRO A 572 -30.84 13.46 0.94
CA PRO A 572 -30.86 14.92 0.84
C PRO A 572 -29.61 15.46 0.13
N HIS A 573 -29.82 16.40 -0.80
CA HIS A 573 -28.85 16.85 -1.79
C HIS A 573 -27.54 17.32 -1.13
N ASP A 574 -26.49 16.53 -1.30
CA ASP A 574 -25.11 16.92 -1.01
C ASP A 574 -24.45 17.40 -2.32
N PRO A 575 -23.85 18.60 -2.39
CA PRO A 575 -23.17 19.09 -3.59
C PRO A 575 -22.05 18.16 -4.10
N ALA A 576 -21.55 17.24 -3.27
CA ALA A 576 -20.63 16.18 -3.71
C ALA A 576 -21.22 15.24 -4.78
N TRP A 577 -22.55 15.11 -4.86
CA TRP A 577 -23.23 14.26 -5.85
C TRP A 577 -23.24 14.86 -7.26
N ASP A 578 -23.18 16.19 -7.39
CA ASP A 578 -23.30 16.87 -8.68
C ASP A 578 -22.13 16.49 -9.61
N GLU A 579 -20.92 16.44 -9.06
CA GLU A 579 -19.73 16.03 -9.80
C GLU A 579 -19.74 14.53 -10.12
N VAL A 580 -20.13 13.68 -9.16
CA VAL A 580 -20.18 12.23 -9.37
C VAL A 580 -21.20 11.85 -10.44
N THR A 581 -22.36 12.52 -10.46
CA THR A 581 -23.45 12.26 -11.43
C THR A 581 -23.05 12.66 -12.85
N ALA A 582 -22.24 13.72 -13.00
CA ALA A 582 -21.72 14.16 -14.29
C ALA A 582 -20.65 13.24 -14.90
N LEU A 583 -20.03 12.35 -14.11
CA LEU A 583 -19.01 11.41 -14.61
C LEU A 583 -19.61 10.38 -15.58
N PRO A 584 -18.86 9.88 -16.58
CA PRO A 584 -19.29 8.77 -17.43
C PRO A 584 -19.70 7.53 -16.62
N GLU A 585 -20.71 6.80 -17.09
CA GLU A 585 -21.23 5.63 -16.38
C GLU A 585 -20.16 4.59 -16.02
N PRO A 586 -19.22 4.19 -16.93
CA PRO A 586 -18.18 3.22 -16.58
C PRO A 586 -17.32 3.68 -15.40
N VAL A 587 -17.01 4.98 -15.32
CA VAL A 587 -16.23 5.58 -14.24
C VAL A 587 -17.02 5.51 -12.92
N ARG A 588 -18.32 5.85 -12.93
CA ARG A 588 -19.17 5.74 -11.73
C ARG A 588 -19.27 4.30 -11.25
N GLN A 589 -19.45 3.33 -12.15
CA GLN A 589 -19.53 1.91 -11.80
C GLN A 589 -18.23 1.40 -11.18
N GLN A 590 -17.09 1.87 -11.68
CA GLN A 590 -15.78 1.53 -11.14
C GLN A 590 -15.57 2.11 -9.74
N LEU A 591 -15.87 3.40 -9.55
CA LEU A 591 -15.76 4.05 -8.25
C LEU A 591 -16.68 3.40 -7.21
N LEU A 592 -17.91 3.02 -7.59
CA LEU A 592 -18.82 2.27 -6.74
C LEU A 592 -18.20 0.92 -6.30
N ALA A 593 -17.60 0.19 -7.24
CA ALA A 593 -16.95 -1.09 -6.94
C ALA A 593 -15.80 -0.90 -5.94
N GLU A 594 -14.95 0.12 -6.14
CA GLU A 594 -13.87 0.45 -5.21
C GLU A 594 -14.38 0.66 -3.78
N VAL A 595 -15.46 1.41 -3.59
CA VAL A 595 -16.03 1.64 -2.26
C VAL A 595 -16.56 0.35 -1.64
N MET A 596 -17.24 -0.48 -2.42
CA MET A 596 -17.73 -1.77 -1.93
C MET A 596 -16.59 -2.67 -1.46
N ASP A 597 -15.45 -2.67 -2.16
CA ASP A 597 -14.29 -3.47 -1.78
C ASP A 597 -13.68 -3.00 -0.46
N LEU A 598 -13.57 -1.68 -0.28
CA LEU A 598 -13.09 -1.06 0.95
C LEU A 598 -13.96 -1.38 2.17
N LEU A 599 -15.26 -1.50 1.96
CA LEU A 599 -16.22 -1.81 3.01
C LEU A 599 -16.34 -3.31 3.29
N THR A 600 -15.79 -4.17 2.44
CA THR A 600 -15.93 -5.63 2.55
C THR A 600 -14.63 -6.33 2.92
N TYR A 601 -13.59 -6.23 2.08
CA TYR A 601 -12.39 -7.07 2.22
C TYR A 601 -11.05 -6.36 2.00
N ARG A 602 -11.00 -5.12 1.47
CA ARG A 602 -9.75 -4.36 1.20
C ARG A 602 -9.15 -3.72 2.44
N LEU A 603 -8.83 -4.61 3.36
CA LEU A 603 -8.17 -4.37 4.63
C LEU A 603 -6.77 -3.78 4.46
N ASP A 604 -6.04 -4.21 3.44
CA ASP A 604 -4.75 -3.65 3.05
C ASP A 604 -4.82 -2.12 2.84
N ALA A 605 -5.90 -1.61 2.23
CA ALA A 605 -6.12 -0.18 2.05
C ALA A 605 -6.33 0.55 3.37
N TRP A 606 -7.08 -0.06 4.31
CA TRP A 606 -7.20 0.45 5.69
C TRP A 606 -5.85 0.48 6.42
N GLY A 607 -4.97 -0.50 6.21
CA GLY A 607 -3.62 -0.45 6.77
C GLY A 607 -2.76 0.65 6.21
N THR A 608 -2.74 0.78 4.89
CA THR A 608 -1.99 1.80 4.17
C THR A 608 -2.50 3.21 4.50
N SER A 609 -3.80 3.36 4.75
CA SER A 609 -4.42 4.64 5.07
C SER A 609 -3.85 5.29 6.34
N LEU A 610 -3.34 4.50 7.31
CA LEU A 610 -2.65 5.03 8.50
C LEU A 610 -1.33 5.69 8.10
N ALA A 611 -0.55 5.06 7.23
CA ALA A 611 0.68 5.66 6.70
C ALA A 611 0.38 6.91 5.85
N THR A 612 -0.71 6.89 5.09
CA THR A 612 -1.19 8.02 4.28
C THR A 612 -1.58 9.21 5.16
N ARG A 613 -2.35 8.97 6.23
CA ARG A 613 -2.71 9.99 7.21
C ARG A 613 -1.49 10.55 7.91
N ARG A 614 -0.52 9.69 8.28
CA ARG A 614 0.76 10.14 8.87
C ARG A 614 1.51 11.07 7.92
N LEU A 615 1.60 10.70 6.64
CA LEU A 615 2.23 11.53 5.62
C LEU A 615 1.53 12.89 5.50
N ALA A 616 0.20 12.92 5.47
CA ALA A 616 -0.56 14.17 5.43
C ALA A 616 -0.29 15.06 6.65
N VAL A 617 -0.28 14.50 7.87
CA VAL A 617 0.06 15.23 9.10
C VAL A 617 1.51 15.75 9.06
N MET A 618 2.45 14.94 8.57
CA MET A 618 3.84 15.37 8.38
C MET A 618 3.95 16.53 7.39
N ARG A 619 3.19 16.51 6.29
CA ARG A 619 3.17 17.58 5.29
C ARG A 619 2.48 18.86 5.77
N GLN A 620 1.48 18.74 6.63
CA GLN A 620 0.91 19.92 7.30
C GLN A 620 1.93 20.61 8.21
N ALA A 621 2.77 19.83 8.91
CA ALA A 621 3.81 20.38 9.77
C ALA A 621 5.06 20.86 9.00
N ALA A 622 5.45 20.14 7.95
CA ALA A 622 6.60 20.42 7.09
C ALA A 622 6.21 20.23 5.61
N PRO A 623 5.72 21.30 4.94
CA PRO A 623 5.20 21.21 3.58
C PRO A 623 6.23 20.81 2.52
N SER A 624 7.49 21.21 2.70
CA SER A 624 8.59 20.92 1.77
C SER A 624 9.67 20.03 2.38
N GLY A 625 10.52 19.47 1.53
CA GLY A 625 11.67 18.67 1.94
C GLY A 625 11.36 17.16 1.96
N ILE A 626 12.33 16.35 1.53
CA ILE A 626 12.22 14.89 1.52
C ILE A 626 13.59 14.26 1.71
N ARG A 627 13.66 13.03 2.20
CA ARG A 627 14.89 12.23 2.22
C ARG A 627 14.82 11.15 1.16
N LEU A 628 15.96 10.70 0.68
CA LEU A 628 16.06 9.70 -0.36
C LEU A 628 16.80 8.46 0.11
N GLY A 629 16.37 7.32 -0.40
CA GLY A 629 17.04 6.04 -0.31
C GLY A 629 16.56 5.10 -1.40
N ALA A 630 16.97 3.86 -1.29
CA ALA A 630 16.56 2.83 -2.22
C ALA A 630 16.43 1.48 -1.52
N TYR A 631 15.64 0.59 -2.12
CA TYR A 631 15.33 -0.72 -1.57
C TYR A 631 15.15 -1.75 -2.68
N GLY A 632 15.51 -2.99 -2.36
CA GLY A 632 15.18 -4.15 -3.18
C GLY A 632 15.16 -5.39 -2.31
N TRP A 633 14.46 -6.43 -2.74
CA TRP A 633 14.54 -7.72 -2.07
C TRP A 633 14.40 -8.86 -3.06
N VAL A 634 14.92 -10.00 -2.64
CA VAL A 634 14.69 -11.29 -3.28
C VAL A 634 14.14 -12.25 -2.24
N GLU A 635 13.23 -13.12 -2.65
CA GLU A 635 12.62 -14.13 -1.78
C GLU A 635 13.06 -15.53 -2.22
N GLN A 636 12.97 -16.48 -1.28
CA GLN A 636 13.28 -17.89 -1.52
C GLN A 636 14.67 -18.11 -2.14
N VAL A 637 15.67 -17.38 -1.62
CA VAL A 637 17.05 -17.50 -2.09
C VAL A 637 17.60 -18.85 -1.66
N ARG A 638 17.92 -19.69 -2.65
CA ARG A 638 18.47 -21.03 -2.44
C ARG A 638 19.71 -21.20 -3.32
N ARG A 639 20.63 -22.06 -2.88
CA ARG A 639 21.77 -22.46 -3.72
C ARG A 639 21.23 -23.24 -4.92
N ALA A 640 21.58 -22.80 -6.12
CA ALA A 640 21.22 -23.53 -7.33
C ALA A 640 21.80 -24.95 -7.29
N ALA A 641 21.02 -25.92 -7.80
CA ALA A 641 21.54 -27.26 -8.03
C ALA A 641 22.71 -27.19 -9.02
N SER A 642 23.67 -28.09 -8.89
CA SER A 642 24.76 -28.19 -9.85
C SER A 642 24.19 -28.57 -11.22
N LEU A 643 24.39 -27.71 -12.21
CA LEU A 643 24.03 -28.00 -13.60
C LEU A 643 24.70 -29.32 -14.02
N GLN A 644 23.92 -30.27 -14.53
CA GLN A 644 24.44 -31.53 -15.00
C GLN A 644 24.87 -31.41 -16.47
N PRO A 645 26.04 -31.94 -16.86
CA PRO A 645 26.44 -31.96 -18.25
C PRO A 645 25.43 -32.77 -19.09
N VAL A 646 25.05 -32.24 -20.25
CA VAL A 646 24.22 -32.98 -21.20
C VAL A 646 25.09 -34.08 -21.84
N PRO A 647 24.76 -35.37 -21.67
CA PRO A 647 25.64 -36.46 -22.10
C PRO A 647 25.84 -36.53 -23.62
N ALA A 648 24.85 -36.08 -24.40
CA ALA A 648 24.87 -36.07 -25.86
C ALA A 648 24.48 -34.68 -26.38
N LEU A 649 25.45 -33.96 -26.94
CA LEU A 649 25.25 -32.66 -27.56
C LEU A 649 24.46 -32.83 -28.87
N PRO A 650 23.39 -32.03 -29.12
CA PRO A 650 22.77 -31.95 -30.44
C PRO A 650 23.81 -31.52 -31.49
N ALA A 651 23.69 -32.06 -32.72
CA ALA A 651 24.60 -31.73 -33.81
C ALA A 651 24.65 -30.21 -34.05
N GLY A 652 25.86 -29.64 -34.08
CA GLY A 652 26.08 -28.20 -34.29
C GLY A 652 26.12 -27.33 -33.04
N VAL A 653 25.93 -27.90 -31.83
CA VAL A 653 26.03 -27.14 -30.57
C VAL A 653 27.44 -27.28 -29.96
N PRO A 654 28.21 -26.19 -29.80
CA PRO A 654 29.53 -26.25 -29.17
C PRO A 654 29.43 -26.56 -27.67
N ALA A 655 30.35 -27.38 -27.16
CA ALA A 655 30.45 -27.71 -25.75
C ALA A 655 31.00 -26.52 -24.92
N PRO A 656 30.63 -26.38 -23.63
CA PRO A 656 29.78 -27.27 -22.84
C PRO A 656 28.29 -26.88 -22.83
N LEU A 657 27.41 -27.88 -22.93
CA LEU A 657 25.97 -27.74 -22.69
C LEU A 657 25.61 -28.43 -21.38
N SER A 658 24.93 -27.71 -20.49
CA SER A 658 24.49 -28.24 -19.20
C SER A 658 22.99 -28.01 -19.00
N ARG A 659 22.32 -28.95 -18.34
CA ARG A 659 20.90 -28.85 -17.97
C ARG A 659 20.76 -28.56 -16.47
N SER A 660 19.74 -27.78 -16.12
CA SER A 660 19.35 -27.50 -14.73
C SER A 660 18.74 -28.70 -14.04
#